data_AF-A0A1U9QVL4-F1
#
_entry.id   AF-A0A1U9QVL4-F1
#
_cell.length_a   1.000
_cell.length_b   1.000
_cell.length_c   1.000
_cell.angle_alpha   90.00
_cell.angle_beta   90.00
_cell.angle_gamma   90.00
#
_symmetry.space_group_name_H-M   'P 1'
#
loop_
_entity.id
_entity.type
_entity.pdbx_description
1 polymer ?
#
loop_
_entity_poly.entity_id
_entity_poly.type
_entity_poly.pdbx_seq_one_letter_code
_entity_poly.pdbx_strand_id
1 'polypeptide(L)'
;MPANSTPPATKKKGRRARLVVIVLVLALVAGVGYGAYWGVSTVRASLPQTTGTIKMPGLDGQVEVKRDSYGIPQIYANTDRDLFRAQGYVQAQDRFWEMDVRRHMTAGRLSEMFGKGQVATDEFLRTLGWRRVAQEEFDTKLSDETKKNLQSYADGVNDYLEGRDGKDISVEYAALNFTNDYKPAKWTPVDSVAWLKAMAWDLRSNMQDEIDRSLLTSRMDEKQIEDLYPSYPYSRNQPIVTEGAVDPLTERYDPKGEPGGATGDGTGTGTGTGTGAGTGLGTGTGTGTGTDPADATQGLESQLDALSGTLDEIPALLGPSGSGIGSNSWVVSGDYTTTGKPLLANDPHLAPQLPSVWYQMGLHCRSSTKDCQYDVAGYTFAGMPGVIIGHNKDIAWGMTNLGADVTDLYLEKVNGDTYQYGNEQKKFETRQETIKIAGAKSQTITVRSTGRGPVVSDRNAELRRVGDKAPVNNAAPDRGDGYAVSLQWTALEPGRSMDAVFELNKAKDFAQFRKAAEFFEVPSQNLIYADTKGKIGYQAPGRIPIRAEGDGSLPAPGWDPKYRWEGYVPFDELPYEEDPKRGYIVTANQAVIDKDDYPYPLTEDWGYGARSQRINDLIKSKIKDGGKISTDDMRTMQTDNRSEIATLLMPYLLKIDVADPSVREAQKLLEGWDYTQEPDSAAAAYFNGVWRNVLKLAFGNKLPKEMRVKGECLTVRPADSTGPVDDLAELVQECGKRSADSAQPDGGDRWFEITRKILKDEDNEWWQAPKTRTEKAAKTRDELLLRALTDARWELTAKLGKDVSTWSWGRLHQLTLENQTLGTEGPGIVQTLLNRGPWNLGGGEAAVNATGWNAAGGYEVMWVPSMRMVVNVGDWDKSRWINLTGASGHAYSANYTDQTDKWAKGELLDWSFTSRAVEESTGDTLTLAP
;
A
#
# COMPACT_ATOMS: atom_id res chain seq x y z
N MET A 1 10.25 17.43 -100.40
CA MET A 1 10.46 16.46 -99.30
C MET A 1 11.97 16.30 -99.09
N PRO A 2 12.52 16.16 -97.87
CA PRO A 2 11.92 15.70 -96.63
C PRO A 2 11.87 16.76 -95.50
N ALA A 3 11.40 16.33 -94.34
CA ALA A 3 10.74 17.09 -93.29
C ALA A 3 11.67 17.78 -92.28
N ASN A 4 11.30 19.00 -91.88
CA ASN A 4 11.77 19.63 -90.65
C ASN A 4 10.91 19.14 -89.47
N SER A 5 11.45 18.24 -88.66
CA SER A 5 10.90 17.86 -87.36
C SER A 5 11.44 18.80 -86.28
N THR A 6 10.63 19.79 -85.88
CA THR A 6 10.88 20.60 -84.68
C THR A 6 10.63 19.73 -83.43
N PRO A 7 11.57 19.62 -82.46
CA PRO A 7 11.32 18.90 -81.23
C PRO A 7 10.30 19.64 -80.35
N PRO A 8 9.40 18.94 -79.65
CA PRO A 8 8.41 19.58 -78.78
C PRO A 8 9.08 20.17 -77.54
N ALA A 9 8.61 21.34 -77.12
CA ALA A 9 9.04 22.00 -75.89
C ALA A 9 8.89 21.05 -74.68
N THR A 10 10.00 20.67 -74.06
CA THR A 10 10.02 19.96 -72.78
C THR A 10 9.29 20.80 -71.73
N LYS A 11 8.07 20.37 -71.39
CA LYS A 11 7.23 21.00 -70.38
C LYS A 11 8.00 21.17 -69.07
N LYS A 12 8.06 22.41 -68.55
CA LYS A 12 8.61 22.83 -67.24
C LYS A 12 7.89 22.21 -66.02
N LYS A 13 7.45 20.95 -66.06
CA LYS A 13 6.70 20.28 -64.98
C LYS A 13 7.57 19.93 -63.76
N GLY A 14 8.88 19.71 -63.94
CA GLY A 14 9.78 19.36 -62.83
C GLY A 14 10.09 20.51 -61.85
N ARG A 15 10.13 21.77 -62.32
CA ARG A 15 10.55 22.91 -61.48
C ARG A 15 9.51 23.33 -60.44
N ARG A 16 8.21 23.21 -60.77
CA ARG A 16 7.11 23.46 -59.81
C ARG A 16 6.98 22.35 -58.77
N ALA A 17 7.07 21.08 -59.18
CA ALA A 17 7.06 19.95 -58.25
C ALA A 17 8.24 19.99 -57.26
N ARG A 18 9.45 20.31 -57.75
CA ARG A 18 10.65 20.47 -56.91
C ARG A 18 10.52 21.61 -55.91
N LEU A 19 9.88 22.72 -56.30
CA LEU A 19 9.65 23.86 -55.43
C LEU A 19 8.59 23.56 -54.35
N VAL A 20 7.54 22.81 -54.69
CA VAL A 20 6.55 22.32 -53.71
C VAL A 20 7.21 21.37 -52.71
N VAL A 21 8.05 20.43 -53.16
CA VAL A 21 8.79 19.53 -52.26
C VAL A 21 9.74 20.31 -51.35
N ILE A 22 10.48 21.30 -51.88
CA ILE A 22 11.36 22.15 -51.05
C ILE A 22 10.56 22.93 -50.02
N VAL A 23 9.41 23.51 -50.38
CA VAL A 23 8.54 24.23 -49.43
C VAL A 23 7.99 23.28 -48.37
N LEU A 24 7.58 22.06 -48.74
CA LEU A 24 7.13 21.04 -47.79
C LEU A 24 8.25 20.58 -46.85
N VAL A 25 9.46 20.38 -47.35
CA VAL A 25 10.63 20.03 -46.53
C VAL A 25 11.00 21.20 -45.61
N LEU A 26 10.99 22.44 -46.08
CA LEU A 26 11.25 23.61 -45.24
C LEU A 26 10.15 23.83 -44.20
N ALA A 27 8.88 23.60 -44.54
CA ALA A 27 7.77 23.65 -43.60
C ALA A 27 7.85 22.51 -42.56
N LEU A 28 8.26 21.32 -42.97
CA LEU A 28 8.52 20.19 -42.07
C LEU A 28 9.69 20.50 -41.14
N VAL A 29 10.82 20.99 -41.66
CA VAL A 29 12.00 21.36 -40.87
C VAL A 29 11.70 22.53 -39.94
N ALA A 30 10.95 23.54 -40.39
CA ALA A 30 10.51 24.64 -39.55
C ALA A 30 9.50 24.19 -38.49
N GLY A 31 8.57 23.29 -38.83
CA GLY A 31 7.62 22.70 -37.89
C GLY A 31 8.30 21.82 -36.84
N VAL A 32 9.26 20.97 -37.25
CA VAL A 32 10.08 20.16 -36.35
C VAL A 32 10.99 21.04 -35.49
N GLY A 33 11.62 22.06 -36.08
CA GLY A 33 12.48 23.01 -35.37
C GLY A 33 11.71 23.85 -34.35
N TYR A 34 10.53 24.34 -34.71
CA TYR A 34 9.63 25.05 -33.80
C TYR A 34 9.09 24.13 -32.71
N GLY A 35 8.67 22.90 -33.05
CA GLY A 35 8.24 21.89 -32.09
C GLY A 35 9.34 21.51 -31.09
N ALA A 36 10.58 21.34 -31.57
CA ALA A 36 11.74 21.06 -30.72
C ALA A 36 12.08 22.26 -29.82
N TYR A 37 12.08 23.48 -30.35
CA TYR A 37 12.29 24.70 -29.57
C TYR A 37 11.20 24.88 -28.50
N TRP A 38 9.93 24.73 -28.88
CA TRP A 38 8.80 24.83 -27.97
C TRP A 38 8.86 23.77 -26.87
N GLY A 39 9.18 22.52 -27.23
CA GLY A 39 9.36 21.42 -26.28
C GLY A 39 10.49 21.68 -25.29
N VAL A 40 11.69 22.02 -25.78
CA VAL A 40 12.85 22.33 -24.93
C VAL A 40 12.59 23.56 -24.04
N SER A 41 11.97 24.60 -24.60
CA SER A 41 11.65 25.82 -23.85
C SER A 41 10.62 25.54 -22.75
N THR A 42 9.59 24.73 -23.02
CA THR A 42 8.56 24.38 -22.04
C THR A 42 9.13 23.52 -20.92
N VAL A 43 9.95 22.50 -21.27
CA VAL A 43 10.64 21.66 -20.29
C VAL A 43 11.57 22.50 -19.40
N ARG A 44 12.37 23.39 -19.99
CA ARG A 44 13.30 24.22 -19.21
C ARG A 44 12.60 25.26 -18.35
N ALA A 45 11.45 25.78 -18.80
CA ALA A 45 10.68 26.77 -18.06
C ALA A 45 10.07 26.19 -16.77
N SER A 46 9.78 24.89 -16.73
CA SER A 46 9.23 24.24 -15.54
C SER A 46 10.28 23.90 -14.49
N LEU A 47 11.57 23.84 -14.84
CA LEU A 47 12.62 23.41 -13.92
C LEU A 47 12.76 24.35 -12.70
N PRO A 48 13.08 23.80 -11.51
CA PRO A 48 13.27 24.58 -10.30
C PRO A 48 14.45 25.57 -10.44
N GLN A 49 14.30 26.77 -9.86
CA GLN A 49 15.40 27.70 -9.63
C GLN A 49 16.08 27.33 -8.30
N THR A 50 17.26 26.72 -8.37
CA THR A 50 18.00 26.20 -7.21
C THR A 50 19.09 27.13 -6.68
N THR A 51 19.38 28.22 -7.40
CA THR A 51 20.43 29.20 -7.03
C THR A 51 19.95 30.65 -7.10
N GLY A 52 20.72 31.55 -6.48
CA GLY A 52 20.48 32.99 -6.51
C GLY A 52 19.53 33.46 -5.41
N THR A 53 18.76 34.51 -5.68
CA THR A 53 17.85 35.11 -4.69
C THR A 53 16.46 35.29 -5.30
N ILE A 54 15.44 34.86 -4.56
CA ILE A 54 14.02 35.05 -4.89
C ILE A 54 13.40 35.95 -3.83
N LYS A 55 12.63 36.94 -4.26
CA LYS A 55 11.82 37.77 -3.36
C LYS A 55 10.51 37.06 -3.04
N MET A 56 10.18 36.97 -1.77
CA MET A 56 9.03 36.27 -1.24
C MET A 56 8.37 37.15 -0.17
N PRO A 57 7.52 38.11 -0.60
CA PRO A 57 6.90 39.07 0.29
C PRO A 57 6.11 38.38 1.41
N GLY A 58 6.58 38.56 2.64
CA GLY A 58 5.95 38.01 3.84
C GLY A 58 6.76 36.92 4.56
N LEU A 59 8.02 36.72 4.20
CA LEU A 59 8.99 36.19 5.14
C LEU A 59 9.31 37.25 6.22
N ASP A 60 9.60 36.81 7.44
CA ASP A 60 10.06 37.69 8.52
C ASP A 60 11.58 37.90 8.45
N GLY A 61 12.31 36.95 7.87
CA GLY A 61 13.75 37.03 7.62
C GLY A 61 14.22 36.23 6.41
N GLN A 62 15.52 36.22 6.21
CA GLN A 62 16.14 35.47 5.12
C GLN A 62 16.10 33.96 5.40
N VAL A 63 15.66 33.19 4.41
CA VAL A 63 15.74 31.72 4.41
C VAL A 63 16.78 31.27 3.39
N GLU A 64 17.61 30.30 3.76
CA GLU A 64 18.55 29.65 2.86
C GLU A 64 18.09 28.23 2.56
N VAL A 65 18.07 27.88 1.28
CA VAL A 65 17.79 26.52 0.82
C VAL A 65 19.06 25.99 0.15
N LYS A 66 19.70 25.04 0.81
CA LYS A 66 20.93 24.39 0.34
C LYS A 66 20.59 23.04 -0.25
N ARG A 67 21.11 22.72 -1.44
CA ARG A 67 20.88 21.43 -2.10
C ARG A 67 22.18 20.72 -2.40
N ASP A 68 22.20 19.42 -2.17
CA ASP A 68 23.29 18.54 -2.57
C ASP A 68 23.22 18.17 -4.07
N SER A 69 24.11 17.30 -4.53
CA SER A 69 24.15 16.84 -5.92
C SER A 69 22.93 16.01 -6.35
N TYR A 70 22.14 15.50 -5.41
CA TYR A 70 20.89 14.77 -5.65
C TYR A 70 19.66 15.68 -5.54
N GLY A 71 19.87 16.99 -5.33
CA GLY A 71 18.83 18.01 -5.24
C GLY A 71 18.08 18.03 -3.92
N ILE A 72 18.62 17.45 -2.85
CA ILE A 72 17.93 17.32 -1.57
C ILE A 72 18.01 18.62 -0.78
N PRO A 73 16.89 19.30 -0.52
CA PRO A 73 16.91 20.60 0.14
C PRO A 73 17.10 20.49 1.66
N GLN A 74 17.97 21.35 2.17
CA GLN A 74 18.18 21.65 3.58
C GLN A 74 17.79 23.12 3.79
N ILE A 75 16.69 23.37 4.51
CA ILE A 75 16.08 24.69 4.66
C ILE A 75 16.49 25.29 6.01
N TYR A 76 17.05 26.50 6.00
CA TYR A 76 17.50 27.21 7.19
C TYR A 76 16.71 28.50 7.41
N ALA A 77 16.01 28.61 8.53
CA ALA A 77 15.19 29.76 8.89
C ALA A 77 15.38 30.18 10.36
N ASN A 78 14.79 31.33 10.74
CA ASN A 78 14.83 31.86 12.11
C ASN A 78 13.48 31.78 12.82
N THR A 79 12.40 31.42 12.11
CA THR A 79 11.06 31.22 12.66
C THR A 79 10.42 29.98 12.04
N ASP A 80 9.53 29.32 12.77
CA ASP A 80 8.76 28.17 12.26
C ASP A 80 7.91 28.57 11.04
N ARG A 81 7.35 29.79 11.06
CA ARG A 81 6.58 30.36 9.95
C ARG A 81 7.41 30.43 8.67
N ASP A 82 8.60 31.03 8.73
CA ASP A 82 9.48 31.15 7.55
C ASP A 82 9.95 29.76 7.08
N LEU A 83 10.21 28.85 8.02
CA LEU A 83 10.64 27.48 7.74
C LEU A 83 9.58 26.70 6.94
N PHE A 84 8.33 26.67 7.43
CA PHE A 84 7.24 25.96 6.77
C PHE A 84 6.77 26.65 5.49
N ARG A 85 6.80 27.99 5.42
CA ARG A 85 6.53 28.72 4.19
C ARG A 85 7.58 28.41 3.11
N ALA A 86 8.86 28.36 3.47
CA ALA A 86 9.89 27.92 2.54
C ALA A 86 9.76 26.44 2.15
N GLN A 87 9.36 25.55 3.07
CA GLN A 87 9.07 24.15 2.77
C GLN A 87 8.00 24.02 1.68
N GLY A 88 6.88 24.74 1.83
CA GLY A 88 5.81 24.76 0.84
C GLY A 88 6.26 25.28 -0.52
N TYR A 89 7.03 26.37 -0.54
CA TYR A 89 7.59 26.93 -1.77
C TYR A 89 8.49 25.93 -2.50
N VAL A 90 9.43 25.30 -1.77
CA VAL A 90 10.40 24.36 -2.33
C VAL A 90 9.73 23.09 -2.86
N GLN A 91 8.80 22.50 -2.10
CA GLN A 91 8.08 21.32 -2.59
C GLN A 91 7.21 21.63 -3.81
N ALA A 92 6.55 22.79 -3.86
CA ALA A 92 5.80 23.21 -5.04
C ALA A 92 6.74 23.40 -6.25
N GLN A 93 7.91 24.00 -6.02
CA GLN A 93 8.93 24.16 -7.05
C GLN A 93 9.36 22.82 -7.66
N ASP A 94 9.51 21.79 -6.85
CA ASP A 94 10.04 20.50 -7.27
C ASP A 94 8.96 19.52 -7.77
N ARG A 95 7.73 19.59 -7.24
CA ARG A 95 6.70 18.55 -7.40
C ARG A 95 5.24 19.04 -7.45
N PHE A 96 4.95 20.29 -7.82
CA PHE A 96 3.57 20.80 -7.74
C PHE A 96 2.53 19.99 -8.55
N TRP A 97 2.87 19.42 -9.71
CA TRP A 97 1.93 18.56 -10.45
C TRP A 97 1.45 17.37 -9.60
N GLU A 98 2.37 16.68 -8.92
CA GLU A 98 2.06 15.58 -8.00
C GLU A 98 1.14 16.07 -6.88
N MET A 99 1.46 17.21 -6.27
CA MET A 99 0.66 17.83 -5.20
C MET A 99 -0.77 18.15 -5.68
N ASP A 100 -0.90 18.75 -6.87
CA ASP A 100 -2.17 19.18 -7.42
C ASP A 100 -3.08 17.99 -7.74
N VAL A 101 -2.54 16.95 -8.37
CA VAL A 101 -3.28 15.71 -8.65
C VAL A 101 -3.74 15.05 -7.35
N ARG A 102 -2.87 14.98 -6.33
CA ARG A 102 -3.20 14.39 -5.02
C ARG A 102 -4.30 15.14 -4.28
N ARG A 103 -4.33 16.48 -4.33
CA ARG A 103 -5.46 17.23 -3.73
C ARG A 103 -6.77 17.02 -4.49
N HIS A 104 -6.73 16.77 -5.81
CA HIS A 104 -7.94 16.49 -6.58
C HIS A 104 -8.46 15.08 -6.28
N MET A 105 -7.57 14.10 -6.16
CA MET A 105 -7.92 12.76 -5.70
C MET A 105 -8.54 12.82 -4.31
N THR A 106 -7.85 13.38 -3.31
CA THR A 106 -8.38 13.41 -1.92
C THR A 106 -9.65 14.25 -1.75
N ALA A 107 -9.92 15.16 -2.68
CA ALA A 107 -11.16 15.92 -2.72
C ALA A 107 -12.27 15.31 -3.61
N GLY A 108 -12.04 14.20 -4.31
CA GLY A 108 -12.96 13.67 -5.32
C GLY A 108 -13.28 14.71 -6.39
N ARG A 109 -12.23 15.20 -7.07
CA ARG A 109 -12.26 16.24 -8.12
C ARG A 109 -11.37 15.89 -9.31
N LEU A 110 -10.92 14.65 -9.49
CA LEU A 110 -10.07 14.25 -10.61
C LEU A 110 -10.74 14.50 -11.97
N SER A 111 -12.07 14.42 -12.05
CA SER A 111 -12.84 14.72 -13.27
C SER A 111 -12.79 16.19 -13.68
N GLU A 112 -12.38 17.10 -12.80
CA GLU A 112 -12.06 18.49 -13.15
C GLU A 112 -10.76 18.61 -13.96
N MET A 113 -9.84 17.65 -13.81
CA MET A 113 -8.58 17.60 -14.56
C MET A 113 -8.70 16.68 -15.78
N PHE A 114 -9.24 15.48 -15.62
CA PHE A 114 -9.19 14.42 -16.64
C PHE A 114 -10.55 14.10 -17.29
N GLY A 115 -11.61 14.82 -16.90
CA GLY A 115 -12.93 14.70 -17.52
C GLY A 115 -13.70 13.45 -17.11
N LYS A 116 -14.55 12.96 -18.01
CA LYS A 116 -15.59 11.95 -17.71
C LYS A 116 -15.07 10.61 -17.18
N GLY A 117 -13.84 10.23 -17.53
CA GLY A 117 -13.25 8.94 -17.10
C GLY A 117 -13.14 8.83 -15.58
N GLN A 118 -13.02 9.96 -14.87
CA GLN A 118 -12.78 9.99 -13.43
C GLN A 118 -14.05 10.26 -12.59
N VAL A 119 -15.23 10.31 -13.21
CA VAL A 119 -16.48 10.64 -12.50
C VAL A 119 -16.83 9.59 -11.45
N ALA A 120 -16.70 8.30 -11.77
CA ALA A 120 -17.01 7.23 -10.82
C ALA A 120 -16.10 7.29 -9.58
N THR A 121 -14.80 7.49 -9.79
CA THR A 121 -13.81 7.71 -8.73
C THR A 121 -14.18 8.91 -7.85
N ASP A 122 -14.52 10.04 -8.47
CA ASP A 122 -14.93 11.25 -7.74
C ASP A 122 -16.22 11.03 -6.94
N GLU A 123 -17.22 10.36 -7.51
CA GLU A 123 -18.48 10.07 -6.82
C GLU A 123 -18.28 9.20 -5.57
N PHE A 124 -17.40 8.20 -5.65
CA PHE A 124 -17.07 7.36 -4.51
C PHE A 124 -16.29 8.14 -3.43
N LEU A 125 -15.25 8.87 -3.80
CA LEU A 125 -14.46 9.66 -2.84
C LEU A 125 -15.29 10.78 -2.19
N ARG A 126 -16.27 11.35 -2.92
CA ARG A 126 -17.28 12.28 -2.38
C ARG A 126 -18.28 11.61 -1.44
N THR A 127 -18.56 10.33 -1.67
CA THR A 127 -19.40 9.50 -0.78
C THR A 127 -18.70 9.25 0.55
N LEU A 128 -17.40 8.96 0.54
CA LEU A 128 -16.60 8.89 1.76
C LEU A 128 -16.41 10.27 2.42
N GLY A 129 -16.22 11.31 1.61
CA GLY A 129 -16.16 12.69 2.10
C GLY A 129 -14.84 13.05 2.79
N TRP A 130 -13.70 12.49 2.33
CA TRP A 130 -12.37 12.72 2.95
C TRP A 130 -12.04 14.20 3.16
N ARG A 131 -12.19 15.03 2.12
CA ARG A 131 -11.93 16.48 2.22
C ARG A 131 -12.85 17.21 3.19
N ARG A 132 -14.08 16.71 3.40
CA ARG A 132 -15.02 17.24 4.40
C ARG A 132 -14.56 16.90 5.82
N VAL A 133 -14.18 15.64 6.05
CA VAL A 133 -13.64 15.21 7.35
C VAL A 133 -12.35 15.96 7.67
N ALA A 134 -11.42 16.08 6.71
CA ALA A 134 -10.20 16.86 6.88
C ALA A 134 -10.46 18.35 7.20
N GLN A 135 -11.53 18.93 6.64
CA GLN A 135 -11.95 20.29 6.99
C GLN A 135 -12.42 20.36 8.44
N GLU A 136 -13.23 19.40 8.87
CA GLU A 136 -13.73 19.31 10.24
C GLU A 136 -12.60 19.07 11.26
N GLU A 137 -11.60 18.26 10.89
CA GLU A 137 -10.36 18.09 11.67
C GLU A 137 -9.63 19.41 11.85
N PHE A 138 -9.37 20.10 10.73
CA PHE A 138 -8.72 21.40 10.76
C PHE A 138 -9.54 22.36 11.61
N ASP A 139 -10.84 22.48 11.43
CA ASP A 139 -11.64 23.47 12.14
C ASP A 139 -11.74 23.17 13.64
N THR A 140 -11.93 21.90 14.01
CA THR A 140 -12.41 21.53 15.37
C THR A 140 -11.42 20.74 16.23
N LYS A 141 -10.42 20.06 15.65
CA LYS A 141 -9.54 19.12 16.37
C LYS A 141 -8.08 19.58 16.44
N LEU A 142 -7.53 20.10 15.34
CA LEU A 142 -6.12 20.44 15.27
C LEU A 142 -5.77 21.63 16.18
N SER A 143 -4.59 21.55 16.78
CA SER A 143 -4.06 22.61 17.64
C SER A 143 -3.79 23.91 16.87
N ASP A 144 -3.79 25.05 17.57
CA ASP A 144 -3.50 26.35 16.97
C ASP A 144 -2.10 26.42 16.35
N GLU A 145 -1.13 25.69 16.92
CA GLU A 145 0.23 25.61 16.39
C GLU A 145 0.26 24.86 15.06
N THR A 146 -0.34 23.67 15.00
CA THR A 146 -0.49 22.89 13.76
C THR A 146 -1.19 23.68 12.67
N LYS A 147 -2.28 24.40 13.00
CA LYS A 147 -2.99 25.28 12.06
C LYS A 147 -2.08 26.37 11.48
N LYS A 148 -1.24 27.01 12.31
CA LYS A 148 -0.28 28.03 11.87
C LYS A 148 0.79 27.47 10.94
N ASN A 149 1.31 26.28 11.24
CA ASN A 149 2.32 25.64 10.41
C ASN A 149 1.74 25.21 9.05
N LEU A 150 0.53 24.63 9.03
CA LEU A 150 -0.18 24.31 7.80
C LEU A 150 -0.51 25.56 6.96
N GLN A 151 -0.90 26.66 7.60
CA GLN A 151 -1.13 27.93 6.90
C GLN A 151 0.16 28.48 6.29
N SER A 152 1.25 28.48 7.06
CA SER A 152 2.56 28.95 6.57
C SER A 152 3.00 28.12 5.37
N TYR A 153 2.87 26.79 5.43
CA TYR A 153 3.13 25.90 4.30
C TYR A 153 2.26 26.25 3.08
N ALA A 154 0.95 26.42 3.25
CA ALA A 154 0.04 26.77 2.18
C ALA A 154 0.37 28.12 1.53
N ASP A 155 0.74 29.12 2.34
CA ASP A 155 1.19 30.44 1.85
C ASP A 155 2.43 30.29 0.97
N GLY A 156 3.38 29.44 1.36
CA GLY A 156 4.58 29.13 0.58
C GLY A 156 4.30 28.49 -0.78
N VAL A 157 3.39 27.51 -0.80
CA VAL A 157 2.93 26.90 -2.06
C VAL A 157 2.29 27.97 -2.95
N ASN A 158 1.46 28.85 -2.37
CA ASN A 158 0.76 29.89 -3.11
C ASN A 158 1.70 30.98 -3.64
N ASP A 159 2.77 31.31 -2.93
CA ASP A 159 3.80 32.24 -3.42
C ASP A 159 4.53 31.68 -4.63
N TYR A 160 4.75 30.35 -4.69
CA TYR A 160 5.32 29.72 -5.88
C TYR A 160 4.37 29.83 -7.08
N LEU A 161 3.07 29.66 -6.86
CA LEU A 161 2.05 29.74 -7.92
C LEU A 161 1.80 31.17 -8.43
N GLU A 162 2.09 32.19 -7.62
CA GLU A 162 1.79 33.58 -7.96
C GLU A 162 2.49 34.01 -9.26
N GLY A 163 1.70 34.50 -10.22
CA GLY A 163 2.21 35.03 -11.50
C GLY A 163 2.72 33.97 -12.49
N ARG A 164 2.55 32.67 -12.23
CA ARG A 164 2.95 31.58 -13.13
C ARG A 164 1.79 31.06 -13.97
N ASP A 165 2.07 30.77 -15.24
CA ASP A 165 1.19 29.94 -16.08
C ASP A 165 1.50 28.45 -15.86
N GLY A 166 0.55 27.56 -16.17
CA GLY A 166 0.71 26.11 -15.95
C GLY A 166 1.97 25.51 -16.59
N LYS A 167 2.36 25.97 -17.77
CA LYS A 167 3.59 25.54 -18.47
C LYS A 167 4.89 25.92 -17.74
N ASP A 168 4.86 26.95 -16.89
CA ASP A 168 5.99 27.42 -16.08
C ASP A 168 6.00 26.72 -14.70
N ILE A 169 5.02 25.84 -14.47
CA ILE A 169 4.88 25.00 -13.28
C ILE A 169 5.26 23.56 -13.60
N SER A 170 4.71 22.97 -14.66
CA SER A 170 5.02 21.59 -15.07
C SER A 170 4.65 21.33 -16.53
N VAL A 171 5.36 20.42 -17.18
CA VAL A 171 5.09 20.03 -18.59
C VAL A 171 3.73 19.35 -18.77
N GLU A 172 3.23 18.70 -17.74
CA GLU A 172 1.95 18.02 -17.69
C GLU A 172 0.78 19.00 -17.83
N TYR A 173 0.88 20.22 -17.30
CA TYR A 173 -0.13 21.26 -17.54
C TYR A 173 -0.14 21.74 -18.99
N ALA A 174 1.02 21.81 -19.64
CA ALA A 174 1.09 22.11 -21.06
C ALA A 174 0.41 21.01 -21.89
N ALA A 175 0.58 19.74 -21.49
CA ALA A 175 -0.13 18.61 -22.08
C ALA A 175 -1.65 18.68 -21.83
N LEU A 176 -2.06 18.99 -20.60
CA LEU A 176 -3.47 19.09 -20.20
C LEU A 176 -4.21 20.20 -20.97
N ASN A 177 -3.52 21.32 -21.24
CA ASN A 177 -4.04 22.44 -22.03
C ASN A 177 -4.40 22.09 -23.49
N PHE A 178 -3.92 20.97 -24.03
CA PHE A 178 -4.41 20.47 -25.33
C PHE A 178 -5.80 19.83 -25.23
N THR A 179 -6.25 19.48 -24.02
CA THR A 179 -7.49 18.75 -23.77
C THR A 179 -8.56 19.59 -23.07
N ASN A 180 -8.17 20.51 -22.17
CA ASN A 180 -9.09 21.41 -21.47
C ASN A 180 -8.39 22.72 -21.03
N ASP A 181 -9.11 23.62 -20.34
CA ASP A 181 -8.64 24.93 -19.88
C ASP A 181 -8.32 24.98 -18.37
N TYR A 182 -7.96 23.83 -17.79
CA TYR A 182 -7.69 23.70 -16.36
C TYR A 182 -6.58 24.66 -15.89
N LYS A 183 -6.80 25.28 -14.72
CA LYS A 183 -5.81 26.11 -14.04
C LYS A 183 -5.71 25.71 -12.56
N PRO A 184 -4.49 25.59 -12.00
CA PRO A 184 -4.32 25.31 -10.59
C PRO A 184 -5.01 26.35 -9.70
N ALA A 185 -5.77 25.87 -8.72
CA ALA A 185 -6.31 26.69 -7.64
C ALA A 185 -5.25 26.96 -6.56
N LYS A 186 -5.50 27.94 -5.68
CA LYS A 186 -4.69 28.14 -4.47
C LYS A 186 -4.70 26.90 -3.58
N TRP A 187 -3.56 26.60 -2.98
CA TRP A 187 -3.41 25.57 -1.96
C TRP A 187 -3.99 26.06 -0.63
N THR A 188 -4.67 25.17 0.09
CA THR A 188 -5.24 25.44 1.41
C THR A 188 -4.64 24.49 2.45
N PRO A 189 -4.60 24.87 3.76
CA PRO A 189 -4.14 23.99 4.84
C PRO A 189 -4.78 22.59 4.81
N VAL A 190 -6.04 22.52 4.42
CA VAL A 190 -6.81 21.27 4.44
C VAL A 190 -6.45 20.35 3.27
N ASP A 191 -5.87 20.87 2.19
CA ASP A 191 -5.36 20.02 1.11
C ASP A 191 -4.17 19.16 1.61
N SER A 192 -3.39 19.68 2.58
CA SER A 192 -2.35 18.91 3.27
C SER A 192 -2.93 17.89 4.26
N VAL A 193 -3.94 18.26 5.04
CA VAL A 193 -4.58 17.36 6.03
C VAL A 193 -5.30 16.19 5.33
N ALA A 194 -5.95 16.44 4.20
CA ALA A 194 -6.70 15.43 3.46
C ALA A 194 -5.82 14.27 2.94
N TRP A 195 -4.51 14.49 2.79
CA TRP A 195 -3.57 13.45 2.38
C TRP A 195 -3.49 12.27 3.37
N LEU A 196 -3.62 12.55 4.67
CA LEU A 196 -3.64 11.51 5.71
C LEU A 196 -4.78 10.50 5.51
N LYS A 197 -5.91 10.91 4.90
CA LYS A 197 -7.04 10.02 4.60
C LYS A 197 -6.73 9.06 3.46
N ALA A 198 -5.98 9.54 2.46
CA ALA A 198 -5.52 8.71 1.35
C ALA A 198 -4.57 7.62 1.85
N MET A 199 -3.59 8.00 2.68
CA MET A 199 -2.69 7.05 3.32
C MET A 199 -3.44 6.07 4.22
N ALA A 200 -4.41 6.56 4.99
CA ALA A 200 -5.21 5.69 5.84
C ALA A 200 -6.04 4.69 5.04
N TRP A 201 -6.52 5.07 3.86
CA TRP A 201 -7.23 4.15 2.98
C TRP A 201 -6.30 3.03 2.55
N ASP A 202 -5.11 3.35 2.02
CA ASP A 202 -4.15 2.35 1.55
C ASP A 202 -3.67 1.41 2.68
N LEU A 203 -3.56 1.94 3.90
CA LEU A 203 -3.06 1.20 5.07
C LEU A 203 -4.17 0.55 5.92
N ARG A 204 -5.43 0.59 5.47
CA ARG A 204 -6.54 -0.11 6.11
C ARG A 204 -6.37 -1.61 5.86
N SER A 205 -6.09 -2.38 6.91
CA SER A 205 -6.06 -3.84 6.81
C SER A 205 -7.46 -4.42 6.94
N ASN A 206 -7.59 -5.74 6.73
CA ASN A 206 -8.80 -6.55 6.88
C ASN A 206 -9.89 -6.38 5.79
N MET A 207 -10.27 -5.18 5.35
CA MET A 207 -11.47 -5.01 4.47
C MET A 207 -11.48 -5.88 3.20
N GLN A 208 -10.34 -6.07 2.52
CA GLN A 208 -10.29 -6.93 1.34
C GLN A 208 -10.36 -8.42 1.71
N ASP A 209 -9.73 -8.83 2.80
CA ASP A 209 -9.78 -10.21 3.30
C ASP A 209 -11.18 -10.55 3.84
N GLU A 210 -11.87 -9.60 4.48
CA GLU A 210 -13.28 -9.70 4.89
C GLU A 210 -14.20 -9.98 3.70
N ILE A 211 -14.00 -9.25 2.59
CA ILE A 211 -14.73 -9.46 1.35
C ILE A 211 -14.35 -10.81 0.72
N ASP A 212 -13.07 -11.16 0.68
CA ASP A 212 -12.59 -12.40 0.09
C ASP A 212 -13.12 -13.63 0.84
N ARG A 213 -13.11 -13.64 2.18
CA ARG A 213 -13.74 -14.70 3.00
C ARG A 213 -15.21 -14.87 2.66
N SER A 214 -15.94 -13.75 2.52
CA SER A 214 -17.35 -13.76 2.15
C SER A 214 -17.59 -14.29 0.73
N LEU A 215 -16.71 -14.00 -0.23
CA LEU A 215 -16.82 -14.51 -1.59
C LEU A 215 -16.50 -16.02 -1.68
N LEU A 216 -15.65 -16.53 -0.79
CA LEU A 216 -15.27 -17.95 -0.77
C LEU A 216 -16.43 -18.88 -0.35
N THR A 217 -17.38 -18.40 0.46
CA THR A 217 -18.53 -19.22 0.92
C THR A 217 -19.41 -19.74 -0.21
N SER A 218 -19.31 -19.14 -1.41
CA SER A 218 -20.01 -19.58 -2.63
C SER A 218 -19.51 -20.93 -3.17
N ARG A 219 -18.26 -21.30 -2.86
CA ARG A 219 -17.60 -22.48 -3.43
C ARG A 219 -16.93 -23.38 -2.40
N MET A 220 -16.73 -22.88 -1.19
CA MET A 220 -15.95 -23.53 -0.16
C MET A 220 -16.77 -23.65 1.12
N ASP A 221 -16.59 -24.77 1.80
CA ASP A 221 -17.12 -24.93 3.15
C ASP A 221 -16.26 -24.17 4.19
N GLU A 222 -16.76 -24.07 5.42
CA GLU A 222 -16.11 -23.35 6.51
C GLU A 222 -14.68 -23.85 6.78
N LYS A 223 -14.46 -25.16 6.71
CA LYS A 223 -13.14 -25.77 6.94
C LYS A 223 -12.16 -25.40 5.83
N GLN A 224 -12.61 -25.42 4.57
CA GLN A 224 -11.79 -25.01 3.43
C GLN A 224 -11.43 -23.52 3.52
N ILE A 225 -12.32 -22.67 4.03
CA ILE A 225 -12.01 -21.25 4.26
C ILE A 225 -11.02 -21.11 5.42
N GLU A 226 -11.20 -21.83 6.53
CA GLU A 226 -10.25 -21.84 7.65
C GLU A 226 -8.84 -22.31 7.23
N ASP A 227 -8.75 -23.30 6.33
CA ASP A 227 -7.49 -23.75 5.74
C ASP A 227 -6.76 -22.63 4.99
N LEU A 228 -7.49 -21.69 4.38
CA LEU A 228 -6.97 -20.54 3.63
C LEU A 228 -6.67 -19.31 4.49
N TYR A 229 -7.14 -19.26 5.73
CA TYR A 229 -6.89 -18.17 6.68
C TYR A 229 -6.36 -18.74 8.02
N PRO A 230 -5.16 -19.33 8.02
CA PRO A 230 -4.60 -19.91 9.24
C PRO A 230 -4.32 -18.84 10.31
N SER A 231 -4.36 -19.23 11.60
CA SER A 231 -3.88 -18.35 12.68
C SER A 231 -2.39 -18.00 12.54
N TYR A 232 -1.99 -16.84 13.05
CA TYR A 232 -0.57 -16.44 13.13
C TYR A 232 0.28 -17.50 13.88
N PRO A 233 1.46 -17.89 13.37
CA PRO A 233 2.26 -18.99 13.93
C PRO A 233 3.18 -18.53 15.09
N TYR A 234 2.61 -18.13 16.23
CA TYR A 234 3.33 -17.63 17.42
C TYR A 234 4.46 -18.54 17.92
N SER A 235 4.34 -19.85 17.73
CA SER A 235 5.38 -20.83 18.10
C SER A 235 6.68 -20.74 17.29
N ARG A 236 6.63 -20.10 16.11
CA ARG A 236 7.75 -20.01 15.17
C ARG A 236 8.18 -18.57 14.89
N ASN A 237 7.21 -17.68 14.72
CA ASN A 237 7.48 -16.29 14.36
C ASN A 237 7.14 -15.38 15.54
N GLN A 238 8.13 -14.65 16.03
CA GLN A 238 7.98 -13.81 17.23
C GLN A 238 7.06 -12.61 16.97
N PRO A 239 6.14 -12.25 17.88
CA PRO A 239 5.45 -10.97 17.82
C PRO A 239 6.44 -9.80 18.06
N ILE A 240 6.02 -8.56 17.81
CA ILE A 240 6.87 -7.37 18.00
C ILE A 240 7.24 -7.21 19.48
N VAL A 241 6.22 -7.24 20.33
CA VAL A 241 6.30 -7.13 21.79
C VAL A 241 6.22 -8.54 22.36
N THR A 242 7.26 -8.93 23.11
CA THR A 242 7.40 -10.27 23.68
C THR A 242 7.38 -10.27 25.21
N GLU A 243 7.29 -9.08 25.82
CA GLU A 243 7.24 -8.84 27.26
C GLU A 243 6.14 -7.79 27.52
N GLY A 244 5.38 -7.92 28.61
CA GLY A 244 4.36 -6.95 29.00
C GLY A 244 2.92 -7.48 28.94
N ALA A 245 2.06 -6.90 29.77
CA ALA A 245 0.64 -7.29 29.90
C ALA A 245 -0.22 -6.08 30.34
N VAL A 246 -1.52 -6.12 30.08
CA VAL A 246 -2.46 -5.15 30.67
C VAL A 246 -2.71 -5.53 32.12
N ASP A 247 -2.38 -4.62 33.06
CA ASP A 247 -2.62 -4.83 34.48
C ASP A 247 -4.15 -4.77 34.75
N PRO A 248 -4.77 -5.85 35.24
CA PRO A 248 -6.22 -5.94 35.41
C PRO A 248 -6.77 -5.05 36.54
N LEU A 249 -5.91 -4.48 37.40
CA LEU A 249 -6.30 -3.55 38.46
C LEU A 249 -6.19 -2.10 38.03
N THR A 250 -5.24 -1.78 37.16
CA THR A 250 -4.98 -0.40 36.72
C THR A 250 -5.47 -0.08 35.32
N GLU A 251 -5.87 -1.10 34.54
CA GLU A 251 -6.28 -0.96 33.13
C GLU A 251 -5.22 -0.16 32.34
N ARG A 252 -3.94 -0.54 32.55
CA ARG A 252 -2.79 0.06 31.89
C ARG A 252 -1.85 -1.02 31.42
N TYR A 253 -1.25 -0.81 30.26
CA TYR A 253 -0.21 -1.68 29.76
C TYR A 253 1.07 -1.52 30.58
N ASP A 254 1.50 -2.57 31.27
CA ASP A 254 2.82 -2.67 31.90
C ASP A 254 3.77 -3.40 30.95
N PRO A 255 4.76 -2.71 30.34
CA PRO A 255 5.74 -3.32 29.42
C PRO A 255 6.68 -4.30 30.12
N LYS A 256 6.67 -4.34 31.46
CA LYS A 256 7.42 -5.29 32.28
C LYS A 256 6.52 -6.30 33.01
N GLY A 257 5.21 -6.23 32.77
CA GLY A 257 4.26 -7.18 33.32
C GLY A 257 4.52 -8.57 32.77
N GLU A 258 4.43 -9.59 33.62
CA GLU A 258 4.29 -10.97 33.15
C GLU A 258 2.81 -11.21 32.86
N PRO A 259 2.46 -11.91 31.76
CA PRO A 259 1.08 -12.29 31.49
C PRO A 259 0.48 -12.98 32.71
N GLY A 260 -0.64 -12.46 33.18
CA GLY A 260 -1.26 -12.89 34.44
C GLY A 260 -1.67 -14.36 34.38
N GLY A 261 -0.81 -15.25 34.86
CA GLY A 261 -1.19 -16.60 35.25
C GLY A 261 -2.13 -16.52 36.44
N ALA A 262 -3.44 -16.45 36.18
CA ALA A 262 -4.46 -16.65 37.20
C ALA A 262 -4.47 -18.13 37.65
N THR A 263 -3.42 -18.57 38.32
CA THR A 263 -3.44 -19.76 39.19
C THR A 263 -3.68 -19.29 40.62
N GLY A 264 -4.91 -18.82 40.85
CA GLY A 264 -5.42 -18.74 42.20
C GLY A 264 -5.75 -20.14 42.69
N ASP A 265 -4.87 -20.74 43.49
CA ASP A 265 -5.16 -21.91 44.31
C ASP A 265 -6.27 -21.57 45.33
N GLY A 266 -7.52 -21.62 44.87
CA GLY A 266 -8.72 -21.55 45.67
C GLY A 266 -9.22 -22.95 45.97
N THR A 267 -8.72 -23.57 47.05
CA THR A 267 -9.34 -24.76 47.63
C THR A 267 -10.73 -24.42 48.16
N GLY A 268 -11.74 -24.53 47.29
CA GLY A 268 -13.16 -24.37 47.62
C GLY A 268 -13.88 -25.71 47.56
N THR A 269 -13.91 -26.44 48.67
CA THR A 269 -14.77 -27.61 48.85
C THR A 269 -16.24 -27.17 48.91
N GLY A 270 -16.99 -27.39 47.84
CA GLY A 270 -18.43 -27.14 47.77
C GLY A 270 -19.15 -28.34 47.16
N THR A 271 -19.60 -29.27 48.02
CA THR A 271 -20.50 -30.37 47.68
C THR A 271 -21.90 -29.85 47.36
N GLY A 272 -22.39 -30.12 46.14
CA GLY A 272 -23.77 -29.87 45.74
C GLY A 272 -24.26 -30.92 44.75
N THR A 273 -25.07 -31.86 45.24
CA THR A 273 -25.70 -32.97 44.50
C THR A 273 -26.85 -32.49 43.61
N GLY A 274 -26.89 -32.94 42.35
CA GLY A 274 -28.04 -32.81 41.45
C GLY A 274 -27.96 -33.79 40.28
N THR A 275 -28.84 -34.78 40.29
CA THR A 275 -28.96 -35.96 39.41
C THR A 275 -29.48 -35.66 38.00
N GLY A 276 -29.03 -36.40 36.98
CA GLY A 276 -29.79 -36.62 35.74
C GLY A 276 -29.01 -37.17 34.53
N ALA A 277 -29.13 -38.48 34.28
CA ALA A 277 -28.84 -39.16 33.00
C ALA A 277 -29.68 -38.53 31.85
N GLY A 278 -29.31 -38.49 30.57
CA GLY A 278 -28.83 -39.55 29.68
C GLY A 278 -29.87 -39.83 28.58
N THR A 279 -29.49 -39.53 27.33
CA THR A 279 -30.03 -40.04 26.03
C THR A 279 -31.44 -39.65 25.54
N GLY A 280 -31.54 -39.34 24.24
CA GLY A 280 -32.79 -39.49 23.48
C GLY A 280 -32.94 -38.55 22.28
N LEU A 281 -32.61 -39.03 21.08
CA LEU A 281 -33.09 -38.46 19.81
C LEU A 281 -34.63 -38.45 19.79
N GLY A 282 -35.21 -37.33 19.36
CA GLY A 282 -36.64 -37.19 19.12
C GLY A 282 -36.89 -36.39 17.84
N THR A 283 -37.25 -37.10 16.77
CA THR A 283 -37.75 -36.55 15.51
C THR A 283 -39.10 -35.86 15.73
N GLY A 284 -39.18 -34.57 15.39
CA GLY A 284 -40.43 -33.80 15.36
C GLY A 284 -40.59 -33.11 14.01
N THR A 285 -41.40 -33.70 13.13
CA THR A 285 -41.86 -33.13 11.86
C THR A 285 -42.80 -31.96 12.12
N GLY A 286 -42.33 -30.73 11.86
CA GLY A 286 -43.16 -29.52 11.77
C GLY A 286 -43.16 -29.00 10.33
N THR A 287 -44.27 -29.19 9.63
CA THR A 287 -44.52 -28.65 8.29
C THR A 287 -44.68 -27.13 8.35
N GLY A 288 -43.62 -26.40 8.00
CA GLY A 288 -43.66 -24.99 7.63
C GLY A 288 -43.15 -24.85 6.20
N THR A 289 -43.96 -24.28 5.32
CA THR A 289 -43.67 -24.05 3.90
C THR A 289 -42.41 -23.21 3.74
N GLY A 290 -41.33 -23.84 3.24
CA GLY A 290 -40.01 -23.25 3.09
C GLY A 290 -39.93 -22.20 1.98
N THR A 291 -39.24 -21.11 2.28
CA THR A 291 -38.59 -20.23 1.32
C THR A 291 -37.10 -20.55 1.30
N ASP A 292 -36.55 -20.66 0.09
CA ASP A 292 -35.21 -21.19 -0.20
C ASP A 292 -34.08 -20.28 0.37
N PRO A 293 -33.15 -20.80 1.19
CA PRO A 293 -31.97 -20.07 1.67
C PRO A 293 -30.97 -19.69 0.56
N ALA A 294 -31.06 -20.31 -0.62
CA ALA A 294 -30.09 -20.12 -1.70
C ALA A 294 -30.13 -18.72 -2.34
N ASP A 295 -31.32 -18.10 -2.41
CA ASP A 295 -31.43 -16.76 -2.98
C ASP A 295 -30.71 -15.72 -2.07
N ALA A 296 -30.66 -15.97 -0.73
CA ALA A 296 -30.15 -15.10 0.36
C ALA A 296 -28.72 -14.64 0.10
N THR A 297 -27.92 -15.64 -0.20
CA THR A 297 -26.49 -15.57 -0.36
C THR A 297 -26.13 -14.91 -1.69
N GLN A 298 -26.88 -15.19 -2.76
CA GLN A 298 -26.63 -14.65 -4.11
C GLN A 298 -26.71 -13.11 -4.17
N GLY A 299 -27.65 -12.52 -3.44
CA GLY A 299 -27.80 -11.07 -3.34
C GLY A 299 -26.75 -10.41 -2.44
N LEU A 300 -26.16 -11.12 -1.49
CA LEU A 300 -25.03 -10.58 -0.73
C LEU A 300 -23.72 -10.67 -1.54
N GLU A 301 -23.49 -11.79 -2.22
CA GLU A 301 -22.29 -12.05 -3.01
C GLU A 301 -22.12 -11.06 -4.16
N SER A 302 -23.20 -10.78 -4.92
CA SER A 302 -23.15 -9.80 -6.01
C SER A 302 -22.94 -8.36 -5.52
N GLN A 303 -23.27 -8.08 -4.25
CA GLN A 303 -22.99 -6.82 -3.58
C GLN A 303 -21.51 -6.74 -3.20
N LEU A 304 -20.96 -7.82 -2.66
CA LEU A 304 -19.55 -7.89 -2.26
C LEU A 304 -18.60 -7.95 -3.46
N ASP A 305 -18.97 -8.59 -4.57
CA ASP A 305 -18.23 -8.57 -5.84
C ASP A 305 -18.14 -7.15 -6.40
N ALA A 306 -19.26 -6.44 -6.47
CA ALA A 306 -19.29 -5.05 -6.96
C ALA A 306 -18.55 -4.09 -6.00
N LEU A 307 -18.59 -4.35 -4.69
CA LEU A 307 -17.77 -3.63 -3.71
C LEU A 307 -16.28 -3.90 -3.95
N SER A 308 -15.86 -5.17 -4.03
CA SER A 308 -14.48 -5.57 -4.34
C SER A 308 -13.97 -4.90 -5.61
N GLY A 309 -14.74 -4.94 -6.70
CA GLY A 309 -14.36 -4.28 -7.95
C GLY A 309 -14.23 -2.76 -7.83
N THR A 310 -15.06 -2.13 -6.99
CA THR A 310 -14.94 -0.69 -6.70
C THR A 310 -13.71 -0.40 -5.82
N LEU A 311 -13.37 -1.27 -4.88
CA LEU A 311 -12.14 -1.16 -4.07
C LEU A 311 -10.89 -1.40 -4.91
N ASP A 312 -10.92 -2.31 -5.89
CA ASP A 312 -9.83 -2.52 -6.84
C ASP A 312 -9.61 -1.29 -7.74
N GLU A 313 -10.69 -0.58 -8.11
CA GLU A 313 -10.64 0.64 -8.93
C GLU A 313 -10.16 1.89 -8.15
N ILE A 314 -10.09 1.83 -6.81
CA ILE A 314 -9.74 2.94 -5.91
C ILE A 314 -8.62 2.51 -4.95
N PRO A 315 -7.36 2.97 -5.04
CA PRO A 315 -6.82 4.16 -5.69
C PRO A 315 -5.63 3.79 -6.61
N ALA A 316 -5.87 3.48 -7.88
CA ALA A 316 -4.81 3.23 -8.86
C ALA A 316 -3.79 4.39 -9.00
N LEU A 317 -4.10 5.60 -8.49
CA LEU A 317 -3.23 6.78 -8.42
C LEU A 317 -2.27 6.83 -7.23
N LEU A 318 -2.47 6.00 -6.21
CA LEU A 318 -1.51 5.75 -5.12
C LEU A 318 -0.65 4.50 -5.40
N GLY A 319 -0.95 3.81 -6.51
CA GLY A 319 -0.53 2.45 -6.81
C GLY A 319 -1.58 1.42 -6.38
N PRO A 320 -1.52 0.18 -6.89
CA PRO A 320 -2.54 -0.82 -6.62
C PRO A 320 -2.58 -1.21 -5.14
N SER A 321 -3.78 -1.24 -4.55
CA SER A 321 -4.02 -1.85 -3.24
C SER A 321 -3.81 -3.36 -3.40
N GLY A 322 -2.72 -3.89 -2.86
CA GLY A 322 -2.40 -5.31 -2.94
C GLY A 322 -2.28 -5.94 -1.56
N SER A 323 -2.77 -7.16 -1.42
CA SER A 323 -2.32 -8.07 -0.38
C SER A 323 -0.81 -8.30 -0.56
N GLY A 324 0.00 -7.74 0.35
CA GLY A 324 1.47 -7.80 0.27
C GLY A 324 2.22 -6.48 0.39
N ILE A 325 1.52 -5.32 0.37
CA ILE A 325 2.10 -4.04 0.82
C ILE A 325 2.55 -4.20 2.28
N GLY A 326 3.78 -3.80 2.57
CA GLY A 326 4.41 -4.08 3.86
C GLY A 326 5.45 -3.02 4.20
N SER A 327 6.27 -3.29 5.20
CA SER A 327 7.43 -2.44 5.55
C SER A 327 8.36 -3.26 6.42
N ASN A 328 9.65 -2.94 6.50
CA ASN A 328 10.46 -3.35 7.65
C ASN A 328 10.91 -2.12 8.44
N SER A 329 11.03 -2.29 9.75
CA SER A 329 11.70 -1.35 10.63
C SER A 329 12.29 -2.11 11.82
N TRP A 330 13.55 -1.82 12.16
CA TRP A 330 14.15 -2.41 13.35
C TRP A 330 15.19 -1.49 13.96
N VAL A 331 15.37 -1.63 15.27
CA VAL A 331 16.32 -0.85 16.06
C VAL A 331 17.18 -1.80 16.87
N VAL A 332 18.47 -1.52 16.94
CA VAL A 332 19.45 -2.29 17.71
C VAL A 332 20.10 -1.36 18.72
N SER A 333 20.12 -1.74 20.00
CA SER A 333 20.73 -0.97 21.08
C SER A 333 22.26 -0.84 20.93
N GLY A 334 22.84 0.18 21.58
CA GLY A 334 24.29 0.41 21.56
C GLY A 334 25.13 -0.76 22.06
N ASP A 335 24.54 -1.65 22.86
CA ASP A 335 25.19 -2.87 23.37
C ASP A 335 25.51 -3.88 22.28
N TYR A 336 24.88 -3.79 21.11
CA TYR A 336 25.11 -4.69 19.99
C TYR A 336 25.61 -3.99 18.73
N THR A 337 25.88 -2.69 18.78
CA THR A 337 26.36 -1.94 17.61
C THR A 337 27.85 -1.65 17.69
N THR A 338 28.47 -1.47 16.53
CA THR A 338 29.88 -1.05 16.40
C THR A 338 30.11 0.40 16.84
N THR A 339 29.04 1.20 16.92
CA THR A 339 29.09 2.62 17.29
C THR A 339 28.95 2.85 18.79
N GLY A 340 28.52 1.84 19.56
CA GLY A 340 28.15 1.99 20.98
C GLY A 340 26.88 2.82 21.20
N LYS A 341 26.15 3.14 20.12
CA LYS A 341 24.89 3.89 20.12
C LYS A 341 23.86 3.18 19.24
N PRO A 342 22.55 3.43 19.41
CA PRO A 342 21.54 2.74 18.64
C PRO A 342 21.72 2.92 17.12
N LEU A 343 21.37 1.88 16.37
CA LEU A 343 21.18 1.93 14.92
C LEU A 343 19.71 1.60 14.61
N LEU A 344 19.08 2.37 13.74
CA LEU A 344 17.68 2.18 13.34
C LEU A 344 17.60 2.07 11.83
N ALA A 345 16.99 1.01 11.30
CA ALA A 345 16.71 0.86 9.88
C ALA A 345 15.19 0.88 9.62
N ASN A 346 14.78 1.44 8.49
CA ASN A 346 13.38 1.45 8.05
C ASN A 346 13.30 1.50 6.53
N ASP A 347 12.40 0.72 5.95
CA ASP A 347 12.12 0.68 4.52
C ASP A 347 10.65 0.29 4.20
N PRO A 348 9.72 1.24 4.16
CA PRO A 348 8.33 0.98 3.79
C PRO A 348 8.20 0.42 2.37
N HIS A 349 7.44 -0.67 2.21
CA HIS A 349 7.20 -1.33 0.92
C HIS A 349 5.86 -0.88 0.33
N LEU A 350 5.91 -0.06 -0.71
CA LEU A 350 4.74 0.53 -1.35
C LEU A 350 4.78 0.26 -2.86
N ALA A 351 3.67 0.50 -3.53
CA ALA A 351 3.63 0.46 -4.98
C ALA A 351 4.66 1.44 -5.60
N PRO A 352 5.41 1.01 -6.63
CA PRO A 352 6.39 1.87 -7.27
C PRO A 352 5.69 2.95 -8.12
N GLN A 353 6.13 4.19 -7.98
CA GLN A 353 5.61 5.31 -8.77
C GLN A 353 6.68 6.36 -9.06
N LEU A 354 6.40 7.21 -10.05
CA LEU A 354 7.31 8.25 -10.52
C LEU A 354 6.62 9.62 -10.60
N PRO A 355 7.01 10.62 -9.79
CA PRO A 355 8.04 10.55 -8.74
C PRO A 355 7.66 9.60 -7.59
N SER A 356 8.65 9.16 -6.82
CA SER A 356 8.44 8.38 -5.59
C SER A 356 7.50 9.12 -4.63
N VAL A 357 6.68 8.37 -3.89
CA VAL A 357 5.79 8.90 -2.86
C VAL A 357 6.52 9.80 -1.87
N TRP A 358 7.75 9.42 -1.53
CA TRP A 358 8.58 10.12 -0.56
C TRP A 358 9.35 11.26 -1.20
N TYR A 359 9.50 12.33 -0.45
CA TYR A 359 10.39 13.46 -0.70
C TYR A 359 11.34 13.58 0.48
N GLN A 360 12.66 13.66 0.26
CA GLN A 360 13.63 13.81 1.34
C GLN A 360 13.96 15.29 1.54
N MET A 361 14.06 15.76 2.79
CA MET A 361 14.52 17.12 3.10
C MET A 361 15.01 17.26 4.55
N GLY A 362 15.66 18.38 4.86
CA GLY A 362 15.85 18.85 6.23
C GLY A 362 15.30 20.25 6.48
N LEU A 363 14.84 20.47 7.70
CA LEU A 363 14.23 21.68 8.22
C LEU A 363 15.02 22.10 9.47
N HIS A 364 15.73 23.21 9.36
CA HIS A 364 16.69 23.67 10.37
C HIS A 364 16.39 25.09 10.84
N CYS A 365 16.05 25.21 12.11
CA CYS A 365 16.14 26.47 12.82
C CYS A 365 17.61 26.80 13.09
N ARG A 366 18.07 27.97 12.65
CA ARG A 366 19.46 28.42 12.89
C ARG A 366 19.80 28.51 14.38
N SER A 367 18.79 28.67 15.23
CA SER A 367 18.92 28.64 16.68
C SER A 367 17.63 28.10 17.28
N SER A 368 17.73 27.24 18.29
CA SER A 368 16.57 26.75 19.03
C SER A 368 16.04 27.85 19.95
N THR A 369 14.92 28.45 19.56
CA THR A 369 14.24 29.51 20.31
C THR A 369 12.77 29.12 20.52
N LYS A 370 11.98 30.01 21.14
CA LYS A 370 10.52 29.81 21.20
C LYS A 370 9.84 30.04 19.86
N ASP A 371 10.48 30.80 18.97
CA ASP A 371 9.93 31.19 17.67
C ASP A 371 10.39 30.23 16.56
N CYS A 372 11.41 29.41 16.82
CA CYS A 372 11.92 28.40 15.91
C CYS A 372 12.37 27.13 16.65
N GLN A 373 11.66 26.01 16.44
CA GLN A 373 11.80 24.80 17.27
C GLN A 373 12.29 23.55 16.54
N TYR A 374 12.35 23.56 15.20
CA TYR A 374 12.63 22.38 14.38
C TYR A 374 14.10 22.27 13.99
N ASP A 375 14.67 21.08 14.14
CA ASP A 375 15.98 20.70 13.60
C ASP A 375 15.92 19.22 13.26
N VAL A 376 15.33 18.94 12.09
CA VAL A 376 14.81 17.63 11.71
C VAL A 376 15.10 17.35 10.24
N ALA A 377 15.42 16.11 9.91
CA ALA A 377 15.58 15.67 8.53
C ALA A 377 14.94 14.31 8.31
N GLY A 378 14.47 14.06 7.09
CA GLY A 378 13.97 12.77 6.67
C GLY A 378 12.97 12.84 5.54
N TYR A 379 12.19 11.77 5.45
CA TYR A 379 11.20 11.58 4.42
C TYR A 379 9.90 12.29 4.82
N THR A 380 9.41 13.10 3.89
CA THR A 380 8.15 13.83 3.94
C THR A 380 7.32 13.51 2.69
N PHE A 381 6.12 14.07 2.60
CA PHE A 381 5.32 14.04 1.38
C PHE A 381 5.29 15.43 0.76
N ALA A 382 5.43 15.51 -0.56
CA ALA A 382 5.11 16.73 -1.28
C ALA A 382 3.61 17.05 -1.07
N GLY A 383 3.32 18.22 -0.51
CA GLY A 383 1.95 18.63 -0.14
C GLY A 383 1.64 18.54 1.35
N MET A 384 2.51 17.99 2.18
CA MET A 384 2.31 17.84 3.62
C MET A 384 3.55 18.31 4.41
N PRO A 385 3.42 19.34 5.29
CA PRO A 385 4.56 19.86 6.04
C PRO A 385 5.09 18.90 7.11
N GLY A 386 6.36 19.09 7.49
CA GLY A 386 7.06 18.26 8.48
C GLY A 386 7.64 16.96 7.92
N VAL A 387 8.42 16.25 8.73
CA VAL A 387 9.04 14.96 8.42
C VAL A 387 8.21 13.82 9.01
N ILE A 388 7.93 12.78 8.21
CA ILE A 388 7.10 11.63 8.62
C ILE A 388 7.97 10.51 9.17
N ILE A 389 9.10 10.23 8.51
CA ILE A 389 10.09 9.23 8.93
C ILE A 389 11.47 9.85 8.89
N GLY A 390 12.25 9.72 9.96
CA GLY A 390 13.62 10.23 9.97
C GLY A 390 14.16 10.45 11.38
N HIS A 391 14.85 11.56 11.56
CA HIS A 391 15.43 11.91 12.84
C HIS A 391 15.49 13.41 13.03
N ASN A 392 15.53 13.83 14.29
CA ASN A 392 15.95 15.17 14.66
C ASN A 392 17.31 15.09 15.37
N LYS A 393 17.75 16.19 15.97
CA LYS A 393 19.02 16.23 16.69
C LYS A 393 19.07 15.36 17.96
N ASP A 394 17.93 14.90 18.46
CA ASP A 394 17.78 14.21 19.76
C ASP A 394 17.36 12.73 19.63
N ILE A 395 16.46 12.41 18.68
CA ILE A 395 15.83 11.10 18.49
C ILE A 395 15.74 10.71 17.01
N ALA A 396 15.61 9.41 16.74
CA ALA A 396 15.25 8.85 15.45
C ALA A 396 13.99 7.98 15.55
N TRP A 397 13.20 7.93 14.50
CA TRP A 397 12.01 7.09 14.43
C TRP A 397 11.76 6.53 13.04
N GLY A 398 11.15 5.35 13.01
CA GLY A 398 10.66 4.70 11.80
C GLY A 398 9.28 4.11 12.04
N MET A 399 8.64 3.63 10.97
CA MET A 399 7.31 3.05 11.08
C MET A 399 7.08 1.87 10.12
N THR A 400 6.14 1.01 10.49
CA THR A 400 5.54 0.00 9.61
C THR A 400 4.04 -0.02 9.83
N ASN A 401 3.26 -0.54 8.86
CA ASN A 401 1.83 -0.72 9.08
C ASN A 401 1.56 -1.66 10.27
N LEU A 402 0.64 -1.27 11.17
CA LEU A 402 0.22 -2.11 12.31
C LEU A 402 -0.67 -3.26 11.84
N GLY A 403 -1.45 -3.04 10.79
CA GLY A 403 -2.46 -3.98 10.34
C GLY A 403 -3.75 -3.93 11.16
N ALA A 404 -3.96 -2.85 11.93
CA ALA A 404 -5.11 -2.70 12.80
C ALA A 404 -6.42 -2.81 12.01
N ASP A 405 -7.36 -3.57 12.54
CA ASP A 405 -8.70 -3.65 12.01
C ASP A 405 -9.53 -2.44 12.48
N VAL A 406 -9.61 -1.43 11.62
CA VAL A 406 -10.17 -0.11 11.92
C VAL A 406 -11.40 0.23 11.08
N THR A 407 -11.94 -0.76 10.37
CA THR A 407 -13.07 -0.65 9.46
C THR A 407 -14.04 -1.79 9.70
N ASP A 408 -15.34 -1.53 9.57
CA ASP A 408 -16.35 -2.59 9.47
C ASP A 408 -17.30 -2.29 8.32
N LEU A 409 -17.62 -3.31 7.52
CA LEU A 409 -18.75 -3.28 6.60
C LEU A 409 -20.03 -3.70 7.33
N TYR A 410 -21.11 -2.93 7.16
CA TYR A 410 -22.41 -3.25 7.76
C TYR A 410 -23.46 -3.51 6.69
N LEU A 411 -24.22 -4.58 6.87
CA LEU A 411 -25.39 -4.91 6.06
C LEU A 411 -26.64 -4.23 6.63
N GLU A 412 -27.20 -3.31 5.85
CA GLU A 412 -28.35 -2.49 6.23
C GLU A 412 -29.62 -3.01 5.57
N LYS A 413 -30.67 -3.28 6.37
CA LYS A 413 -32.02 -3.57 5.87
C LYS A 413 -32.71 -2.27 5.48
N VAL A 414 -33.03 -2.09 4.21
CA VAL A 414 -33.56 -0.83 3.67
C VAL A 414 -35.06 -0.91 3.42
N ASN A 415 -35.76 0.17 3.73
CA ASN A 415 -37.16 0.39 3.35
C ASN A 415 -37.35 1.85 2.92
N GLY A 416 -37.39 2.12 1.61
CA GLY A 416 -37.47 3.48 1.08
C GLY A 416 -36.29 4.37 1.50
N ASP A 417 -36.60 5.49 2.16
CA ASP A 417 -35.62 6.43 2.72
C ASP A 417 -35.16 6.07 4.15
N THR A 418 -35.47 4.85 4.61
CA THR A 418 -35.14 4.36 5.96
C THR A 418 -34.33 3.07 5.96
N TYR A 419 -33.65 2.81 7.08
CA TYR A 419 -32.98 1.55 7.40
C TYR A 419 -33.38 1.06 8.79
N GLN A 420 -33.39 -0.26 8.99
CA GLN A 420 -33.72 -0.85 10.29
C GLN A 420 -32.55 -0.78 11.26
N TYR A 421 -32.82 -0.37 12.51
CA TYR A 421 -31.89 -0.49 13.65
C TYR A 421 -32.62 -0.96 14.90
N GLY A 422 -32.31 -2.16 15.37
CA GLY A 422 -33.11 -2.88 16.36
C GLY A 422 -34.55 -3.06 15.87
N ASN A 423 -35.50 -2.54 16.64
CA ASN A 423 -36.93 -2.57 16.30
C ASN A 423 -37.44 -1.28 15.62
N GLU A 424 -36.55 -0.32 15.34
CA GLU A 424 -36.91 0.98 14.78
C GLU A 424 -36.50 1.11 13.31
N GLN A 425 -37.26 1.91 12.54
CA GLN A 425 -36.87 2.37 11.22
C GLN A 425 -36.28 3.78 11.33
N LYS A 426 -35.00 3.92 11.00
CA LYS A 426 -34.26 5.19 11.03
C LYS A 426 -34.14 5.77 9.64
N LYS A 427 -34.29 7.09 9.50
CA LYS A 427 -34.06 7.75 8.21
C LYS A 427 -32.58 7.82 7.88
N PHE A 428 -32.24 7.68 6.59
CA PHE A 428 -30.91 8.04 6.12
C PHE A 428 -30.68 9.54 6.25
N GLU A 429 -29.49 9.91 6.66
CA GLU A 429 -28.98 11.27 6.43
C GLU A 429 -28.63 11.40 4.96
N THR A 430 -29.01 12.52 4.34
CA THR A 430 -28.73 12.76 2.92
C THR A 430 -28.03 14.10 2.70
N ARG A 431 -27.07 14.11 1.78
CA ARG A 431 -26.42 15.33 1.30
C ARG A 431 -26.30 15.34 -0.22
N GLN A 432 -26.36 16.52 -0.81
CA GLN A 432 -26.16 16.71 -2.25
C GLN A 432 -24.71 17.14 -2.51
N GLU A 433 -24.01 16.46 -3.40
CA GLU A 433 -22.68 16.82 -3.88
C GLU A 433 -22.75 17.15 -5.38
N THR A 434 -21.93 18.10 -5.84
CA THR A 434 -21.84 18.47 -7.26
C THR A 434 -20.45 18.12 -7.79
N ILE A 435 -20.40 17.22 -8.76
CA ILE A 435 -19.20 16.80 -9.49
C ILE A 435 -19.04 17.70 -10.71
N LYS A 436 -17.91 18.40 -10.80
CA LYS A 436 -17.55 19.23 -11.96
C LYS A 436 -16.71 18.41 -12.92
N ILE A 437 -16.98 18.51 -14.22
CA ILE A 437 -16.38 17.63 -15.23
C ILE A 437 -15.77 18.48 -16.34
N ALA A 438 -14.48 18.30 -16.62
CA ALA A 438 -13.81 18.98 -17.72
C ALA A 438 -14.51 18.67 -19.06
N GLY A 439 -14.81 19.73 -19.83
CA GLY A 439 -15.47 19.60 -21.13
C GLY A 439 -16.93 19.12 -21.11
N ALA A 440 -17.57 19.03 -19.94
CA ALA A 440 -18.95 18.59 -19.81
C ALA A 440 -19.73 19.38 -18.74
N LYS A 441 -21.05 19.15 -18.65
CA LYS A 441 -21.87 19.73 -17.57
C LYS A 441 -21.59 19.01 -16.26
N SER A 442 -21.64 19.74 -15.15
CA SER A 442 -21.60 19.16 -13.81
C SER A 442 -22.73 18.16 -13.58
N GLN A 443 -22.46 17.17 -12.74
CA GLN A 443 -23.40 16.15 -12.30
C GLN A 443 -23.65 16.29 -10.79
N THR A 444 -24.90 16.10 -10.36
CA THR A 444 -25.26 16.11 -8.94
C THR A 444 -25.45 14.67 -8.46
N ILE A 445 -24.94 14.36 -7.27
CA ILE A 445 -25.17 13.09 -6.59
C ILE A 445 -25.79 13.32 -5.21
N THR A 446 -26.67 12.42 -4.79
CA THR A 446 -27.18 12.35 -3.41
C THR A 446 -26.40 11.32 -2.64
N VAL A 447 -25.63 11.66 -1.61
CA VAL A 447 -25.00 10.68 -0.72
C VAL A 447 -25.92 10.36 0.45
N ARG A 448 -26.15 9.07 0.73
CA ARG A 448 -26.85 8.58 1.93
C ARG A 448 -25.86 8.13 3.00
N SER A 449 -26.23 8.29 4.26
CA SER A 449 -25.44 7.84 5.41
C SER A 449 -26.33 7.33 6.52
N THR A 450 -25.86 6.31 7.23
CA THR A 450 -26.45 5.84 8.49
C THR A 450 -25.81 6.60 9.65
N GLY A 451 -26.21 6.30 10.88
CA GLY A 451 -25.52 6.83 12.08
C GLY A 451 -24.08 6.31 12.25
N ARG A 452 -23.64 5.36 11.43
CA ARG A 452 -22.30 4.75 11.47
C ARG A 452 -21.38 5.27 10.36
N GLY A 453 -21.94 5.59 9.20
CA GLY A 453 -21.15 6.06 8.08
C GLY A 453 -21.88 6.06 6.74
N PRO A 454 -21.17 6.34 5.64
CA PRO A 454 -21.76 6.43 4.31
C PRO A 454 -22.24 5.07 3.79
N VAL A 455 -23.33 5.08 3.02
CA VAL A 455 -23.79 3.93 2.24
C VAL A 455 -22.95 3.85 0.96
N VAL A 456 -21.98 2.94 0.93
CA VAL A 456 -21.05 2.79 -0.20
C VAL A 456 -21.70 2.06 -1.38
N SER A 457 -22.74 1.25 -1.12
CA SER A 457 -23.47 0.52 -2.16
C SER A 457 -24.25 1.41 -3.14
N ASP A 458 -24.49 2.68 -2.84
CA ASP A 458 -25.27 3.56 -3.74
C ASP A 458 -24.53 3.98 -5.01
N ARG A 459 -23.19 3.91 -5.02
CA ARG A 459 -22.33 4.48 -6.06
C ARG A 459 -21.98 3.54 -7.20
N ASN A 460 -22.41 2.29 -7.14
CA ASN A 460 -22.15 1.32 -8.19
C ASN A 460 -23.48 0.81 -8.76
N ALA A 461 -23.61 0.84 -10.09
CA ALA A 461 -24.83 0.44 -10.78
C ALA A 461 -25.10 -1.08 -10.72
N GLU A 462 -24.10 -1.88 -10.37
CA GLU A 462 -24.26 -3.28 -9.97
C GLU A 462 -24.75 -3.37 -8.52
N LEU A 463 -24.11 -2.67 -7.56
CA LEU A 463 -24.57 -2.61 -6.16
C LEU A 463 -26.05 -2.20 -6.02
N ARG A 464 -26.55 -1.31 -6.88
CA ARG A 464 -27.98 -0.90 -6.93
C ARG A 464 -28.92 -2.00 -7.45
N ARG A 465 -28.49 -2.82 -8.42
CA ARG A 465 -29.29 -3.94 -8.98
C ARG A 465 -29.37 -5.15 -8.05
N VAL A 466 -28.51 -5.18 -7.04
CA VAL A 466 -28.39 -6.25 -6.07
C VAL A 466 -29.26 -6.00 -4.84
N GLY A 467 -29.38 -4.73 -4.40
CA GLY A 467 -30.33 -4.33 -3.36
C GLY A 467 -31.75 -4.83 -3.65
N ASP A 468 -32.17 -4.80 -4.92
CA ASP A 468 -33.48 -5.28 -5.39
C ASP A 468 -33.74 -6.78 -5.15
N LYS A 469 -32.74 -7.59 -4.78
CA LYS A 469 -32.83 -9.06 -4.81
C LYS A 469 -32.23 -9.85 -3.64
N ALA A 470 -31.70 -9.23 -2.59
CA ALA A 470 -31.04 -9.93 -1.48
C ALA A 470 -32.01 -10.51 -0.40
N PRO A 471 -31.95 -11.81 -0.07
CA PRO A 471 -32.79 -12.44 0.97
C PRO A 471 -32.13 -12.58 2.35
N VAL A 472 -32.98 -12.62 3.37
CA VAL A 472 -32.66 -13.15 4.70
C VAL A 472 -33.85 -13.94 5.24
N ASN A 473 -33.54 -14.94 6.06
CA ASN A 473 -34.53 -15.74 6.77
C ASN A 473 -34.85 -15.14 8.15
N ASN A 474 -36.01 -14.48 8.24
CA ASN A 474 -37.05 -14.77 9.24
C ASN A 474 -38.18 -13.74 9.09
N ALA A 475 -39.37 -14.23 8.72
CA ALA A 475 -40.67 -13.55 8.77
C ALA A 475 -40.62 -12.01 8.63
N ALA A 476 -40.24 -11.53 7.45
CA ALA A 476 -40.32 -10.10 7.14
C ALA A 476 -41.80 -9.68 6.98
N PRO A 477 -42.29 -8.66 7.72
CA PRO A 477 -43.44 -7.87 7.27
C PRO A 477 -43.07 -7.16 5.97
N ASP A 478 -44.05 -6.90 5.11
CA ASP A 478 -44.00 -6.26 3.78
C ASP A 478 -42.60 -5.80 3.29
N ARG A 479 -42.10 -6.51 2.26
CA ARG A 479 -40.88 -6.17 1.54
C ARG A 479 -41.03 -4.79 0.87
N GLY A 480 -40.19 -3.84 1.29
CA GLY A 480 -39.85 -2.63 0.54
C GLY A 480 -38.64 -2.85 -0.40
N ASP A 481 -37.75 -1.85 -0.48
CA ASP A 481 -36.71 -1.65 -1.51
C ASP A 481 -35.28 -2.27 -1.29
N GLY A 482 -35.06 -3.29 -0.44
CA GLY A 482 -33.81 -4.09 -0.48
C GLY A 482 -32.75 -3.99 0.65
N TYR A 483 -31.50 -4.41 0.36
CA TYR A 483 -30.30 -4.32 1.24
C TYR A 483 -29.28 -3.29 0.74
N ALA A 484 -28.52 -2.70 1.67
CA ALA A 484 -27.40 -1.81 1.35
C ALA A 484 -26.16 -2.11 2.21
N VAL A 485 -24.98 -1.70 1.75
CA VAL A 485 -23.71 -1.82 2.50
C VAL A 485 -23.29 -0.43 2.96
N SER A 486 -23.11 -0.24 4.26
CA SER A 486 -22.53 0.96 4.85
C SER A 486 -21.11 0.67 5.38
N LEU A 487 -20.26 1.70 5.40
CA LEU A 487 -18.89 1.60 5.89
C LEU A 487 -18.74 2.42 7.17
N GLN A 488 -18.37 1.77 8.28
CA GLN A 488 -17.88 2.46 9.47
C GLN A 488 -16.35 2.40 9.45
N TRP A 489 -15.69 3.56 9.52
CA TRP A 489 -14.23 3.65 9.42
C TRP A 489 -13.70 4.80 10.26
N THR A 490 -12.69 4.52 11.10
CA THR A 490 -12.10 5.51 12.02
C THR A 490 -11.53 6.74 11.30
N ALA A 491 -11.06 6.61 10.05
CA ALA A 491 -10.58 7.77 9.29
C ALA A 491 -11.69 8.73 8.86
N LEU A 492 -12.96 8.32 8.91
CA LEU A 492 -14.09 9.22 8.66
C LEU A 492 -14.52 10.01 9.91
N GLU A 493 -13.86 9.78 11.05
CA GLU A 493 -14.03 10.56 12.27
C GLU A 493 -12.90 11.59 12.42
N PRO A 494 -13.21 12.87 12.72
CA PRO A 494 -12.18 13.89 12.85
C PRO A 494 -11.16 13.58 13.97
N GLY A 495 -9.87 13.65 13.66
CA GLY A 495 -8.76 13.45 14.59
C GLY A 495 -7.62 14.46 14.53
N ARG A 496 -6.52 14.07 15.16
CA ARG A 496 -5.35 14.88 15.50
C ARG A 496 -4.04 14.33 14.94
N SER A 497 -4.09 13.38 13.99
CA SER A 497 -2.89 12.78 13.37
C SER A 497 -1.88 13.81 12.84
N MET A 498 -2.33 14.98 12.36
CA MET A 498 -1.42 16.05 11.92
C MET A 498 -0.66 16.71 13.09
N ASP A 499 -1.25 16.79 14.29
CA ASP A 499 -0.52 17.23 15.50
C ASP A 499 0.63 16.25 15.80
N ALA A 500 0.41 14.94 15.64
CA ALA A 500 1.41 13.91 15.91
C ALA A 500 2.70 14.13 15.10
N VAL A 501 2.58 14.51 13.82
CA VAL A 501 3.72 14.77 12.93
C VAL A 501 4.59 15.90 13.48
N PHE A 502 3.99 17.05 13.80
CA PHE A 502 4.74 18.19 14.33
C PHE A 502 5.33 17.90 15.71
N GLU A 503 4.61 17.19 16.58
CA GLU A 503 5.11 16.83 17.91
C GLU A 503 6.25 15.81 17.85
N LEU A 504 6.19 14.81 16.95
CA LEU A 504 7.29 13.87 16.72
C LEU A 504 8.56 14.58 16.27
N ASN A 505 8.43 15.57 15.37
CA ASN A 505 9.56 16.34 14.84
C ASN A 505 10.31 17.12 15.95
N LYS A 506 9.62 17.46 17.05
CA LYS A 506 10.15 18.20 18.21
C LYS A 506 10.54 17.32 19.40
N ALA A 507 10.15 16.05 19.40
CA ALA A 507 10.33 15.16 20.55
C ALA A 507 11.81 14.91 20.86
N LYS A 508 12.15 14.82 22.15
CA LYS A 508 13.55 14.76 22.63
C LYS A 508 13.90 13.50 23.41
N ASP A 509 12.90 12.73 23.79
CA ASP A 509 13.01 11.54 24.61
C ASP A 509 11.80 10.63 24.37
N PHE A 510 11.85 9.40 24.90
CA PHE A 510 10.81 8.40 24.68
C PHE A 510 9.45 8.84 25.25
N ALA A 511 9.43 9.61 26.33
CA ALA A 511 8.21 10.13 26.92
C ALA A 511 7.51 11.15 25.99
N GLN A 512 8.28 12.07 25.41
CA GLN A 512 7.75 13.01 24.41
C GLN A 512 7.35 12.30 23.11
N PHE A 513 8.10 11.28 22.71
CA PHE A 513 7.74 10.44 21.56
C PHE A 513 6.40 9.73 21.77
N ARG A 514 6.17 9.09 22.93
CA ARG A 514 4.88 8.46 23.26
C ARG A 514 3.74 9.48 23.32
N LYS A 515 3.99 10.67 23.89
CA LYS A 515 3.00 11.75 23.90
C LYS A 515 2.63 12.22 22.50
N ALA A 516 3.59 12.29 21.58
CA ALA A 516 3.30 12.59 20.19
C ALA A 516 2.52 11.45 19.51
N ALA A 517 2.87 10.20 19.82
CA ALA A 517 2.20 9.00 19.30
C ALA A 517 0.72 8.91 19.74
N GLU A 518 0.34 9.45 20.89
CA GLU A 518 -1.07 9.55 21.34
C GLU A 518 -1.96 10.27 20.30
N PHE A 519 -1.41 11.25 19.58
CA PHE A 519 -2.14 11.95 18.53
C PHE A 519 -2.14 11.19 17.19
N PHE A 520 -1.35 10.13 17.03
CA PHE A 520 -1.23 9.36 15.80
C PHE A 520 -2.40 8.36 15.68
N GLU A 521 -3.61 8.89 15.57
CA GLU A 521 -4.86 8.14 15.67
C GLU A 521 -5.15 7.31 14.41
N VAL A 522 -4.79 7.84 13.24
CA VAL A 522 -5.08 7.26 11.91
C VAL A 522 -4.02 7.69 10.88
N PRO A 523 -3.48 6.77 10.04
CA PRO A 523 -3.60 5.32 10.17
C PRO A 523 -2.84 4.78 11.40
N SER A 524 -3.27 3.65 11.95
CA SER A 524 -2.52 2.96 13.00
C SER A 524 -1.19 2.44 12.43
N GLN A 525 -0.08 2.77 13.08
CA GLN A 525 1.27 2.38 12.64
C GLN A 525 2.04 1.80 13.81
N ASN A 526 2.95 0.88 13.55
CA ASN A 526 3.98 0.46 14.51
C ASN A 526 5.08 1.51 14.51
N LEU A 527 5.27 2.26 15.59
CA LEU A 527 6.30 3.29 15.68
C LEU A 527 7.51 2.76 16.46
N ILE A 528 8.71 2.86 15.88
CA ILE A 528 9.97 2.48 16.53
C ILE A 528 10.81 3.71 16.86
N TYR A 529 11.61 3.61 17.91
CA TYR A 529 12.29 4.74 18.53
C TYR A 529 13.76 4.42 18.85
N ALA A 530 14.62 5.43 18.69
CA ALA A 530 15.98 5.42 19.20
C ALA A 530 16.43 6.83 19.64
N ASP A 531 17.29 6.95 20.65
CA ASP A 531 17.79 8.26 21.09
C ASP A 531 19.29 8.36 21.39
N THR A 532 19.75 9.61 21.45
CA THR A 532 21.15 9.95 21.74
C THR A 532 21.60 9.53 23.14
N LYS A 533 20.68 9.25 24.07
CA LYS A 533 20.97 8.72 25.41
C LYS A 533 21.20 7.20 25.38
N GLY A 534 20.88 6.53 24.27
CA GLY A 534 21.10 5.12 24.05
C GLY A 534 19.84 4.26 24.19
N LYS A 535 18.67 4.88 24.37
CA LYS A 535 17.41 4.18 24.51
C LYS A 535 16.87 3.70 23.17
N ILE A 536 16.15 2.59 23.21
CA ILE A 536 15.34 2.08 22.11
C ILE A 536 13.91 1.81 22.59
N GLY A 537 12.94 1.90 21.70
CA GLY A 537 11.55 1.66 22.08
C GLY A 537 10.60 1.44 20.93
N TYR A 538 9.36 1.13 21.29
CA TYR A 538 8.25 0.85 20.40
C TYR A 538 6.93 1.36 20.99
N GLN A 539 6.01 1.80 20.14
CA GLN A 539 4.62 2.10 20.50
C GLN A 539 3.69 1.69 19.35
N ALA A 540 2.59 1.02 19.67
CA ALA A 540 1.43 0.85 18.81
C ALA A 540 0.38 1.96 19.08
N PRO A 541 0.33 3.08 18.34
CA PRO A 541 -0.80 4.00 18.38
C PRO A 541 -1.92 3.62 17.41
N GLY A 542 -3.12 4.14 17.69
CA GLY A 542 -4.25 4.11 16.76
C GLY A 542 -5.59 4.17 17.47
N ARG A 543 -6.64 4.61 16.77
CA ARG A 543 -8.02 4.38 17.19
C ARG A 543 -8.45 2.99 16.71
N ILE A 544 -8.44 2.03 17.61
CA ILE A 544 -8.79 0.63 17.32
C ILE A 544 -10.13 0.33 18.01
N PRO A 545 -11.18 -0.05 17.27
CA PRO A 545 -12.53 -0.21 17.82
C PRO A 545 -12.61 -1.42 18.76
N ILE A 546 -13.36 -1.24 19.85
CA ILE A 546 -13.81 -2.35 20.70
C ILE A 546 -15.20 -2.78 20.23
N ARG A 547 -15.33 -4.04 19.83
CA ARG A 547 -16.59 -4.61 19.33
C ARG A 547 -17.31 -5.38 20.44
N ALA A 548 -18.62 -5.18 20.54
CA ALA A 548 -19.45 -5.93 21.49
C ALA A 548 -19.67 -7.39 21.03
N GLU A 549 -19.79 -7.62 19.72
CA GLU A 549 -19.93 -8.93 19.10
C GLU A 549 -19.28 -8.88 17.70
N GLY A 550 -18.75 -10.02 17.26
CA GLY A 550 -17.97 -10.13 16.02
C GLY A 550 -16.50 -9.77 16.19
N ASP A 551 -15.67 -10.27 15.29
CA ASP A 551 -14.21 -10.09 15.27
C ASP A 551 -13.72 -9.24 14.08
N GLY A 552 -14.65 -8.75 13.24
CA GLY A 552 -14.35 -7.95 12.04
C GLY A 552 -14.03 -8.80 10.80
N SER A 553 -14.04 -10.13 10.90
CA SER A 553 -13.68 -11.01 9.78
C SER A 553 -14.73 -11.12 8.67
N LEU A 554 -15.98 -10.72 8.94
CA LEU A 554 -17.12 -10.74 8.02
C LEU A 554 -18.02 -9.50 8.20
N PRO A 555 -18.77 -9.09 7.16
CA PRO A 555 -19.69 -7.95 7.25
C PRO A 555 -20.73 -8.14 8.34
N ALA A 556 -20.84 -7.13 9.21
CA ALA A 556 -21.69 -7.17 10.40
C ALA A 556 -23.17 -6.86 10.09
N PRO A 557 -24.13 -7.48 10.78
CA PRO A 557 -25.55 -7.10 10.70
C PRO A 557 -25.81 -5.67 11.22
N GLY A 558 -26.03 -4.71 10.33
CA GLY A 558 -26.24 -3.29 10.68
C GLY A 558 -27.52 -3.04 11.49
N TRP A 559 -28.52 -3.90 11.34
CA TRP A 559 -29.78 -3.81 12.09
C TRP A 559 -29.69 -4.34 13.52
N ASP A 560 -28.65 -5.07 13.92
CA ASP A 560 -28.52 -5.63 15.27
C ASP A 560 -27.58 -4.77 16.13
N PRO A 561 -28.08 -4.11 17.19
CA PRO A 561 -27.26 -3.28 18.06
C PRO A 561 -26.08 -4.00 18.74
N LYS A 562 -26.06 -5.34 18.79
CA LYS A 562 -24.95 -6.11 19.39
C LYS A 562 -23.64 -5.99 18.62
N TYR A 563 -23.69 -5.71 17.32
CA TYR A 563 -22.50 -5.56 16.47
C TYR A 563 -21.95 -4.13 16.46
N ARG A 564 -22.38 -3.27 17.39
CA ARG A 564 -21.88 -1.89 17.47
C ARG A 564 -20.47 -1.85 18.06
N TRP A 565 -19.70 -0.83 17.67
CA TRP A 565 -18.53 -0.41 18.42
C TRP A 565 -18.97 0.17 19.78
N GLU A 566 -18.29 -0.22 20.85
CA GLU A 566 -18.51 0.29 22.21
C GLU A 566 -17.57 1.45 22.56
N GLY A 567 -16.49 1.60 21.81
CA GLY A 567 -15.48 2.63 22.00
C GLY A 567 -14.19 2.27 21.26
N TYR A 568 -13.09 2.83 21.73
CA TYR A 568 -11.75 2.55 21.22
C TYR A 568 -10.87 2.05 22.36
N VAL A 569 -9.87 1.22 22.04
CA VAL A 569 -8.83 0.83 23.00
C VAL A 569 -8.12 2.10 23.51
N PRO A 570 -8.07 2.33 24.83
CA PRO A 570 -7.39 3.50 25.39
C PRO A 570 -5.89 3.50 25.10
N PHE A 571 -5.30 4.68 24.88
CA PHE A 571 -3.89 4.79 24.51
C PHE A 571 -2.92 4.16 25.53
N ASP A 572 -3.22 4.32 26.83
CA ASP A 572 -2.41 3.75 27.92
C ASP A 572 -2.51 2.21 28.01
N GLU A 573 -3.46 1.60 27.30
CA GLU A 573 -3.63 0.15 27.20
C GLU A 573 -3.02 -0.44 25.93
N LEU A 574 -2.66 0.41 24.96
CA LEU A 574 -2.02 -0.05 23.73
C LEU A 574 -0.57 -0.52 23.98
N PRO A 575 -0.13 -1.61 23.31
CA PRO A 575 1.20 -2.18 23.53
C PRO A 575 2.35 -1.20 23.24
N TYR A 576 3.33 -1.17 24.13
CA TYR A 576 4.57 -0.42 23.95
C TYR A 576 5.73 -1.15 24.61
N GLU A 577 6.96 -0.82 24.21
CA GLU A 577 8.16 -1.43 24.78
C GLU A 577 9.27 -0.39 24.92
N GLU A 578 10.06 -0.45 25.99
CA GLU A 578 11.18 0.44 26.25
C GLU A 578 12.38 -0.37 26.75
N ASP A 579 13.53 -0.22 26.09
CA ASP A 579 14.80 -0.88 26.42
C ASP A 579 14.67 -2.37 26.77
N PRO A 580 14.12 -3.20 25.86
CA PRO A 580 13.93 -4.62 26.17
C PRO A 580 15.26 -5.34 26.35
N LYS A 581 15.27 -6.38 27.20
CA LYS A 581 16.50 -7.12 27.55
C LYS A 581 17.21 -7.74 26.35
N ARG A 582 16.46 -8.10 25.30
CA ARG A 582 17.03 -8.63 24.05
C ARG A 582 17.86 -7.59 23.29
N GLY A 583 17.67 -6.30 23.59
CA GLY A 583 18.47 -5.17 23.10
C GLY A 583 18.25 -4.83 21.62
N TYR A 584 17.14 -5.27 21.03
CA TYR A 584 16.70 -4.87 19.69
C TYR A 584 15.19 -5.07 19.55
N ILE A 585 14.53 -4.35 18.64
CA ILE A 585 13.10 -4.48 18.32
C ILE A 585 12.95 -4.60 16.81
N VAL A 586 12.07 -5.50 16.34
CA VAL A 586 11.80 -5.74 14.91
C VAL A 586 10.31 -5.63 14.66
N THR A 587 9.92 -4.83 13.67
CA THR A 587 8.59 -4.82 13.10
C THR A 587 8.66 -4.95 11.59
N ALA A 588 7.86 -5.84 11.04
CA ALA A 588 7.70 -6.14 9.63
C ALA A 588 6.26 -6.59 9.34
N ASN A 589 5.28 -5.90 9.95
CA ASN A 589 3.84 -6.16 9.87
C ASN A 589 3.34 -7.46 10.52
N GLN A 590 4.19 -8.13 11.30
CA GLN A 590 3.80 -9.31 12.06
C GLN A 590 2.94 -8.94 13.28
N ALA A 591 2.36 -9.94 13.94
CA ALA A 591 1.58 -9.77 15.16
C ALA A 591 2.28 -8.85 16.18
N VAL A 592 1.53 -7.87 16.71
CA VAL A 592 2.07 -6.91 17.68
C VAL A 592 2.40 -7.58 19.00
N ILE A 593 1.49 -8.39 19.50
CA ILE A 593 1.55 -9.05 20.81
C ILE A 593 0.81 -10.39 20.71
N ASP A 594 1.12 -11.34 21.59
CA ASP A 594 0.36 -12.59 21.67
C ASP A 594 -1.09 -12.30 22.09
N LYS A 595 -2.04 -12.88 21.35
CA LYS A 595 -3.48 -12.70 21.61
C LYS A 595 -3.92 -13.29 22.94
N ASP A 596 -3.18 -14.27 23.47
CA ASP A 596 -3.51 -14.88 24.76
C ASP A 596 -3.02 -14.02 25.93
N ASP A 597 -2.09 -13.09 25.68
CA ASP A 597 -1.50 -12.18 26.68
C ASP A 597 -2.10 -10.77 26.64
N TYR A 598 -3.02 -10.49 25.71
CA TYR A 598 -3.58 -9.16 25.47
C TYR A 598 -5.10 -9.20 25.27
N PRO A 599 -5.88 -8.39 26.01
CA PRO A 599 -7.34 -8.55 26.07
C PRO A 599 -8.10 -7.95 24.88
N TYR A 600 -7.47 -7.09 24.07
CA TYR A 600 -8.14 -6.41 22.97
C TYR A 600 -7.73 -6.99 21.61
N PRO A 601 -8.69 -7.44 20.77
CA PRO A 601 -8.41 -7.77 19.38
C PRO A 601 -7.87 -6.55 18.64
N LEU A 602 -6.67 -6.67 18.06
CA LEU A 602 -6.09 -5.62 17.21
C LEU A 602 -6.40 -5.85 15.73
N THR A 603 -6.30 -7.11 15.30
CA THR A 603 -6.67 -7.63 13.98
C THR A 603 -6.52 -9.16 13.99
N GLU A 604 -7.18 -9.85 13.06
CA GLU A 604 -6.93 -11.26 12.74
C GLU A 604 -6.05 -11.43 11.49
N ASP A 605 -5.86 -10.36 10.70
CA ASP A 605 -5.19 -10.37 9.39
C ASP A 605 -3.75 -9.82 9.47
N TRP A 606 -2.93 -10.47 10.30
CA TRP A 606 -1.51 -10.16 10.42
C TRP A 606 -0.70 -10.60 9.19
N GLY A 607 0.42 -9.92 8.93
CA GLY A 607 1.51 -10.57 8.18
C GLY A 607 2.00 -11.79 8.96
N TYR A 608 2.25 -12.90 8.29
CA TYR A 608 2.54 -14.18 8.97
C TYR A 608 3.95 -14.27 9.54
N GLY A 609 4.80 -13.27 9.32
CA GLY A 609 6.04 -13.06 10.07
C GLY A 609 7.28 -13.72 9.45
N ALA A 610 7.23 -14.09 8.17
CA ALA A 610 8.41 -14.64 7.48
C ALA A 610 9.58 -13.61 7.46
N ARG A 611 9.29 -12.35 7.09
CA ARG A 611 10.27 -11.26 7.05
C ARG A 611 10.78 -10.89 8.43
N SER A 612 9.89 -10.69 9.41
CA SER A 612 10.27 -10.34 10.78
C SER A 612 11.15 -11.42 11.41
N GLN A 613 10.81 -12.69 11.20
CA GLN A 613 11.60 -13.81 11.72
C GLN A 613 12.98 -13.87 11.05
N ARG A 614 13.07 -13.63 9.73
CA ARG A 614 14.35 -13.56 9.01
C ARG A 614 15.25 -12.43 9.55
N ILE A 615 14.71 -11.25 9.82
CA ILE A 615 15.44 -10.12 10.42
C ILE A 615 15.92 -10.49 11.83
N ASN A 616 15.05 -11.10 12.65
CA ASN A 616 15.42 -11.60 13.97
C ASN A 616 16.61 -12.58 13.90
N ASP A 617 16.58 -13.52 12.97
CA ASP A 617 17.62 -14.53 12.80
C ASP A 617 18.94 -13.90 12.32
N LEU A 618 18.88 -12.91 11.42
CA LEU A 618 20.05 -12.15 10.96
C LEU A 618 20.71 -11.37 12.09
N ILE A 619 19.91 -10.68 12.92
CA ILE A 619 20.41 -9.97 14.11
C ILE A 619 21.04 -10.96 15.09
N LYS A 620 20.31 -12.02 15.48
CA LYS A 620 20.80 -13.06 16.41
C LYS A 620 22.10 -13.70 15.91
N SER A 621 22.19 -13.98 14.63
CA SER A 621 23.40 -14.52 13.99
C SER A 621 24.59 -13.56 14.12
N LYS A 622 24.38 -12.27 13.89
CA LYS A 622 25.44 -11.24 13.94
C LYS A 622 25.91 -10.92 15.36
N ILE A 623 25.03 -10.93 16.35
CA ILE A 623 25.40 -10.61 17.75
C ILE A 623 25.92 -11.81 18.53
N LYS A 624 25.80 -13.01 17.96
CA LYS A 624 26.30 -14.25 18.57
C LYS A 624 27.77 -14.13 18.93
N ASP A 625 28.15 -14.70 20.06
CA ASP A 625 29.53 -14.75 20.56
C ASP A 625 30.20 -13.37 20.70
N GLY A 626 29.40 -12.32 20.95
CA GLY A 626 29.86 -10.95 21.16
C GLY A 626 30.05 -10.12 19.90
N GLY A 627 29.54 -10.58 18.75
CA GLY A 627 29.54 -9.82 17.51
C GLY A 627 28.78 -8.49 17.61
N LYS A 628 29.09 -7.57 16.70
CA LYS A 628 28.53 -6.22 16.67
C LYS A 628 28.01 -5.89 15.27
N ILE A 629 26.94 -5.11 15.22
CA ILE A 629 26.26 -4.70 13.99
C ILE A 629 26.73 -3.30 13.58
N SER A 630 27.13 -3.14 12.33
CA SER A 630 27.47 -1.86 11.71
C SER A 630 26.32 -1.28 10.88
N THR A 631 26.44 -0.02 10.48
CA THR A 631 25.52 0.61 9.52
C THR A 631 25.44 -0.18 8.20
N ASP A 632 26.56 -0.76 7.75
CA ASP A 632 26.57 -1.57 6.51
C ASP A 632 25.94 -2.96 6.70
N ASP A 633 26.04 -3.55 7.90
CA ASP A 633 25.30 -4.76 8.22
C ASP A 633 23.79 -4.53 8.14
N MET A 634 23.29 -3.40 8.69
CA MET A 634 21.87 -3.02 8.60
C MET A 634 21.42 -2.88 7.13
N ARG A 635 22.22 -2.20 6.30
CA ARG A 635 21.97 -2.08 4.85
C ARG A 635 21.93 -3.46 4.18
N THR A 636 22.90 -4.33 4.48
CA THR A 636 22.99 -5.67 3.89
C THR A 636 21.78 -6.52 4.29
N MET A 637 21.28 -6.38 5.52
CA MET A 637 20.05 -7.03 5.96
C MET A 637 18.82 -6.53 5.19
N GLN A 638 18.68 -5.23 4.92
CA GLN A 638 17.59 -4.68 4.08
C GLN A 638 17.59 -5.27 2.66
N THR A 639 18.73 -5.78 2.19
CA THR A 639 18.90 -6.36 0.86
C THR A 639 18.93 -7.90 0.86
N ASP A 640 18.54 -8.57 1.96
CA ASP A 640 18.52 -10.03 2.03
C ASP A 640 17.41 -10.62 1.13
N ASN A 641 17.83 -11.33 0.08
CA ASN A 641 16.97 -11.88 -0.99
C ASN A 641 16.54 -13.34 -0.75
N ARG A 642 16.70 -13.88 0.46
CA ARG A 642 16.45 -15.31 0.73
C ARG A 642 14.95 -15.64 0.67
N SER A 643 14.61 -16.73 0.00
CA SER A 643 13.23 -17.23 -0.10
C SER A 643 12.95 -18.29 0.97
N GLU A 644 12.08 -18.01 1.94
CA GLU A 644 11.78 -18.98 2.99
C GLU A 644 10.87 -20.12 2.53
N ILE A 645 9.98 -19.88 1.57
CA ILE A 645 9.19 -20.97 0.96
C ILE A 645 10.08 -21.94 0.17
N ALA A 646 11.16 -21.45 -0.44
CA ALA A 646 12.12 -22.33 -1.11
C ALA A 646 12.77 -23.31 -0.12
N THR A 647 13.14 -22.84 1.07
CA THR A 647 13.72 -23.73 2.11
C THR A 647 12.77 -24.85 2.51
N LEU A 648 11.46 -24.59 2.50
CA LEU A 648 10.42 -25.54 2.85
C LEU A 648 10.15 -26.56 1.73
N LEU A 649 10.05 -26.10 0.47
CA LEU A 649 9.64 -26.94 -0.65
C LEU A 649 10.80 -27.74 -1.26
N MET A 650 12.04 -27.25 -1.18
CA MET A 650 13.17 -27.86 -1.89
C MET A 650 13.37 -29.36 -1.59
N PRO A 651 13.27 -29.83 -0.33
CA PRO A 651 13.43 -31.26 -0.02
C PRO A 651 12.38 -32.17 -0.68
N TYR A 652 11.23 -31.63 -1.07
CA TYR A 652 10.18 -32.36 -1.77
C TYR A 652 10.40 -32.28 -3.28
N LEU A 653 10.66 -31.08 -3.81
CA LEU A 653 10.90 -30.86 -5.24
C LEU A 653 12.08 -31.68 -5.78
N LEU A 654 13.17 -31.81 -5.03
CA LEU A 654 14.35 -32.58 -5.44
C LEU A 654 14.16 -34.10 -5.39
N LYS A 655 13.16 -34.59 -4.64
CA LYS A 655 12.84 -36.03 -4.55
C LYS A 655 11.98 -36.54 -5.70
N ILE A 656 11.26 -35.64 -6.38
CA ILE A 656 10.41 -36.01 -7.50
C ILE A 656 11.25 -36.61 -8.63
N ASP A 657 10.87 -37.81 -9.07
CA ASP A 657 11.45 -38.47 -10.24
C ASP A 657 10.87 -37.86 -11.52
N VAL A 658 11.74 -37.22 -12.31
CA VAL A 658 11.34 -36.47 -13.50
C VAL A 658 11.83 -37.21 -14.75
N ALA A 659 10.88 -37.83 -15.47
CA ALA A 659 11.16 -38.61 -16.66
C ALA A 659 11.46 -37.76 -17.92
N ASP A 660 10.89 -36.55 -18.02
CA ASP A 660 11.16 -35.65 -19.15
C ASP A 660 12.56 -35.02 -19.00
N PRO A 661 13.48 -35.24 -19.95
CA PRO A 661 14.84 -34.71 -19.85
C PRO A 661 14.93 -33.19 -19.73
N SER A 662 14.00 -32.46 -20.37
CA SER A 662 13.98 -30.99 -20.39
C SER A 662 13.49 -30.43 -19.05
N VAL A 663 12.56 -31.13 -18.39
CA VAL A 663 12.10 -30.78 -17.04
C VAL A 663 13.18 -31.17 -16.02
N ARG A 664 13.84 -32.32 -16.20
CA ARG A 664 14.93 -32.74 -15.31
C ARG A 664 16.12 -31.80 -15.39
N GLU A 665 16.44 -31.28 -16.58
CA GLU A 665 17.46 -30.24 -16.78
C GLU A 665 17.14 -28.98 -15.96
N ALA A 666 15.89 -28.51 -15.97
CA ALA A 666 15.48 -27.37 -15.16
C ALA A 666 15.47 -27.68 -13.65
N GLN A 667 15.00 -28.86 -13.24
CA GLN A 667 15.06 -29.32 -11.85
C GLN A 667 16.50 -29.31 -11.30
N LYS A 668 17.50 -29.66 -12.12
CA LYS A 668 18.92 -29.60 -11.72
C LYS A 668 19.41 -28.21 -11.38
N LEU A 669 18.80 -27.13 -11.88
CA LEU A 669 19.15 -25.77 -11.47
C LEU A 669 18.93 -25.57 -9.97
N LEU A 670 18.01 -26.31 -9.37
CA LEU A 670 17.67 -26.21 -7.96
C LEU A 670 18.68 -26.96 -7.06
N GLU A 671 19.50 -27.86 -7.62
CA GLU A 671 20.50 -28.61 -6.88
C GLU A 671 21.64 -27.66 -6.43
N GLY A 672 21.82 -27.50 -5.11
CA GLY A 672 22.88 -26.66 -4.55
C GLY A 672 22.60 -25.15 -4.57
N TRP A 673 21.41 -24.72 -4.99
CA TRP A 673 20.96 -23.33 -4.83
C TRP A 673 20.83 -22.96 -3.35
N ASP A 674 21.29 -21.77 -2.98
CA ASP A 674 21.32 -21.26 -1.60
C ASP A 674 20.01 -20.54 -1.20
N TYR A 675 18.99 -20.60 -2.06
CA TYR A 675 17.67 -19.99 -1.91
C TYR A 675 17.66 -18.46 -2.05
N THR A 676 18.75 -17.85 -2.50
CA THR A 676 18.82 -16.41 -2.75
C THR A 676 18.24 -16.05 -4.13
N GLN A 677 17.43 -15.01 -4.16
CA GLN A 677 16.72 -14.54 -5.35
C GLN A 677 17.46 -13.40 -6.03
N GLU A 678 18.74 -13.60 -6.35
CA GLU A 678 19.53 -12.60 -7.08
C GLU A 678 19.00 -12.40 -8.52
N PRO A 679 19.12 -11.19 -9.10
CA PRO A 679 18.58 -10.89 -10.43
C PRO A 679 19.11 -11.82 -11.54
N ASP A 680 20.32 -12.35 -11.41
CA ASP A 680 20.96 -13.24 -12.38
C ASP A 680 20.71 -14.74 -12.11
N SER A 681 19.93 -15.09 -11.08
CA SER A 681 19.72 -16.48 -10.66
C SER A 681 18.71 -17.22 -11.56
N ALA A 682 19.20 -18.20 -12.31
CA ALA A 682 18.36 -19.14 -13.08
C ALA A 682 17.52 -20.05 -12.16
N ALA A 683 18.10 -20.46 -11.03
CA ALA A 683 17.44 -21.32 -10.04
C ALA A 683 16.25 -20.60 -9.41
N ALA A 684 16.41 -19.32 -9.03
CA ALA A 684 15.32 -18.50 -8.50
C ALA A 684 14.20 -18.30 -9.53
N ALA A 685 14.55 -18.04 -10.80
CA ALA A 685 13.56 -17.94 -11.87
C ALA A 685 12.72 -19.23 -11.97
N TYR A 686 13.38 -20.38 -12.03
CA TYR A 686 12.68 -21.66 -12.14
C TYR A 686 11.85 -21.97 -10.89
N PHE A 687 12.42 -21.79 -9.69
CA PHE A 687 11.71 -21.99 -8.44
C PHE A 687 10.45 -21.12 -8.34
N ASN A 688 10.51 -19.83 -8.67
CA ASN A 688 9.34 -18.97 -8.61
C ASN A 688 8.27 -19.35 -9.65
N GLY A 689 8.68 -19.84 -10.82
CA GLY A 689 7.75 -20.45 -11.77
C GLY A 689 7.09 -21.71 -11.22
N VAL A 690 7.83 -22.55 -10.50
CA VAL A 690 7.27 -23.73 -9.81
C VAL A 690 6.31 -23.29 -8.71
N TRP A 691 6.70 -22.35 -7.85
CA TRP A 691 5.89 -21.86 -6.74
C TRP A 691 4.54 -21.32 -7.22
N ARG A 692 4.56 -20.46 -8.24
CA ARG A 692 3.36 -19.96 -8.92
C ARG A 692 2.45 -21.09 -9.41
N ASN A 693 3.02 -22.10 -10.08
CA ASN A 693 2.23 -23.21 -10.60
C ASN A 693 1.72 -24.15 -9.50
N VAL A 694 2.46 -24.34 -8.40
CA VAL A 694 1.98 -25.04 -7.20
C VAL A 694 0.73 -24.34 -6.66
N LEU A 695 0.80 -23.03 -6.46
CA LEU A 695 -0.32 -22.24 -5.93
C LEU A 695 -1.54 -22.27 -6.84
N LYS A 696 -1.33 -22.07 -8.15
CA LYS A 696 -2.39 -22.12 -9.15
C LYS A 696 -3.11 -23.47 -9.17
N LEU A 697 -2.34 -24.57 -9.17
CA LEU A 697 -2.90 -25.92 -9.24
C LEU A 697 -3.57 -26.34 -7.93
N ALA A 698 -2.93 -26.05 -6.79
CA ALA A 698 -3.42 -26.47 -5.49
C ALA A 698 -4.63 -25.65 -5.03
N PHE A 699 -4.62 -24.33 -5.27
CA PHE A 699 -5.61 -23.39 -4.73
C PHE A 699 -6.29 -22.55 -5.81
N GLY A 700 -5.52 -21.84 -6.65
CA GLY A 700 -6.05 -20.81 -7.55
C GLY A 700 -7.15 -21.28 -8.49
N ASN A 701 -7.03 -22.48 -9.05
CA ASN A 701 -8.05 -23.07 -9.92
C ASN A 701 -9.35 -23.48 -9.20
N LYS A 702 -9.36 -23.45 -7.86
CA LYS A 702 -10.50 -23.78 -6.99
C LYS A 702 -11.18 -22.53 -6.42
N LEU A 703 -10.55 -21.36 -6.57
CA LEU A 703 -11.10 -20.08 -6.11
C LEU A 703 -12.26 -19.60 -7.02
N PRO A 704 -13.22 -18.84 -6.47
CA PRO A 704 -14.27 -18.19 -7.24
C PRO A 704 -13.70 -17.23 -8.29
N LYS A 705 -14.45 -16.99 -9.38
CA LYS A 705 -14.00 -16.15 -10.50
C LYS A 705 -13.70 -14.71 -10.06
N GLU A 706 -14.35 -14.26 -9.00
CA GLU A 706 -14.17 -12.96 -8.36
C GLU A 706 -12.77 -12.76 -7.79
N MET A 707 -12.04 -13.83 -7.45
CA MET A 707 -10.68 -13.78 -6.91
C MET A 707 -9.60 -14.15 -7.94
N ARG A 708 -9.99 -14.64 -9.11
CA ARG A 708 -9.08 -15.08 -10.19
C ARG A 708 -8.79 -13.94 -11.16
N VAL A 709 -7.62 -14.00 -11.79
CA VAL A 709 -7.15 -12.98 -12.75
C VAL A 709 -8.16 -12.79 -13.89
N LYS A 710 -8.41 -11.52 -14.23
CA LYS A 710 -9.34 -11.11 -15.26
C LYS A 710 -9.06 -11.82 -16.58
N GLY A 711 -10.08 -12.52 -17.09
CA GLY A 711 -9.99 -13.27 -18.34
C GLY A 711 -9.38 -14.67 -18.22
N GLU A 712 -8.94 -15.10 -17.03
CA GLU A 712 -8.54 -16.49 -16.80
C GLU A 712 -9.80 -17.38 -16.74
N CYS A 713 -10.08 -18.11 -17.82
CA CYS A 713 -11.29 -18.93 -17.93
C CYS A 713 -11.03 -20.39 -17.54
N LEU A 714 -11.85 -20.91 -16.63
CA LEU A 714 -11.85 -22.32 -16.20
C LEU A 714 -13.20 -22.95 -16.49
N THR A 715 -13.19 -24.26 -16.77
CA THR A 715 -14.41 -25.07 -16.87
C THR A 715 -14.67 -25.72 -15.51
N VAL A 716 -15.68 -25.22 -14.80
CA VAL A 716 -15.97 -25.53 -13.40
C VAL A 716 -17.43 -25.96 -13.22
N ARG A 717 -17.76 -26.55 -12.07
CA ARG A 717 -19.17 -26.71 -11.68
C ARG A 717 -19.76 -25.35 -11.28
N PRO A 718 -21.04 -25.06 -11.59
CA PRO A 718 -21.72 -23.87 -11.11
C PRO A 718 -21.62 -23.75 -9.59
N ALA A 719 -21.41 -22.52 -9.07
CA ALA A 719 -21.31 -22.26 -7.63
C ALA A 719 -22.59 -22.66 -6.87
N ASP A 720 -23.75 -22.50 -7.50
CA ASP A 720 -25.06 -22.76 -6.89
C ASP A 720 -25.66 -24.10 -7.36
N SER A 721 -25.24 -25.19 -6.72
CA SER A 721 -25.76 -26.53 -7.00
C SER A 721 -27.04 -26.83 -6.19
N THR A 722 -28.12 -26.06 -6.40
CA THR A 722 -29.46 -26.34 -5.80
C THR A 722 -30.56 -26.66 -6.83
N GLY A 723 -30.22 -26.77 -8.12
CA GLY A 723 -31.14 -27.21 -9.17
C GLY A 723 -31.52 -28.71 -9.09
N PRO A 724 -32.53 -29.16 -9.87
CA PRO A 724 -32.89 -30.57 -9.96
C PRO A 724 -31.64 -31.42 -10.27
N VAL A 725 -31.54 -32.60 -9.66
CA VAL A 725 -30.35 -33.47 -9.70
C VAL A 725 -29.84 -33.77 -11.11
N ASP A 726 -30.69 -33.63 -12.12
CA ASP A 726 -30.39 -33.85 -13.54
C ASP A 726 -29.62 -32.68 -14.20
N ASP A 727 -29.65 -31.45 -13.66
CA ASP A 727 -28.91 -30.27 -14.14
C ASP A 727 -27.54 -30.07 -13.45
N LEU A 728 -27.24 -30.84 -12.39
CA LEU A 728 -26.02 -30.73 -11.57
C LEU A 728 -24.74 -31.28 -12.24
N ALA A 729 -24.83 -31.72 -13.50
CA ALA A 729 -23.73 -32.36 -14.24
C ALA A 729 -23.10 -31.48 -15.33
N GLU A 730 -23.70 -30.34 -15.71
CA GLU A 730 -23.15 -29.48 -16.75
C GLU A 730 -22.06 -28.54 -16.20
N LEU A 731 -20.86 -28.64 -16.78
CA LEU A 731 -19.76 -27.73 -16.47
C LEU A 731 -19.98 -26.40 -17.19
N VAL A 732 -19.74 -25.30 -16.48
CA VAL A 732 -19.81 -23.94 -17.03
C VAL A 732 -18.42 -23.36 -17.20
N GLN A 733 -18.27 -22.48 -18.19
CA GLN A 733 -17.04 -21.70 -18.34
C GLN A 733 -17.15 -20.42 -17.52
N GLU A 734 -16.22 -20.24 -16.57
CA GLU A 734 -16.15 -19.04 -15.74
C GLU A 734 -14.79 -18.37 -15.89
N CYS A 735 -14.82 -17.09 -16.27
CA CYS A 735 -13.63 -16.27 -16.42
C CYS A 735 -13.42 -15.37 -15.21
N GLY A 736 -12.17 -15.30 -14.75
CA GLY A 736 -11.79 -14.46 -13.62
C GLY A 736 -12.13 -12.98 -13.88
N LYS A 737 -12.26 -12.22 -12.79
CA LYS A 737 -12.70 -10.82 -12.80
C LYS A 737 -11.70 -9.85 -12.18
N ARG A 738 -10.84 -10.31 -11.27
CA ARG A 738 -9.92 -9.47 -10.49
C ARG A 738 -8.70 -9.02 -11.29
N SER A 739 -8.17 -7.85 -11.02
CA SER A 739 -6.93 -7.40 -11.66
C SER A 739 -5.76 -8.33 -11.28
N ALA A 740 -4.73 -8.36 -12.13
CA ALA A 740 -3.61 -9.28 -11.96
C ALA A 740 -2.83 -9.04 -10.64
N ASP A 741 -2.81 -7.82 -10.16
CA ASP A 741 -2.10 -7.36 -8.97
C ASP A 741 -2.79 -7.69 -7.65
N SER A 742 -4.12 -7.78 -7.62
CA SER A 742 -4.91 -8.13 -6.42
C SER A 742 -5.48 -9.57 -6.43
N ALA A 743 -5.32 -10.31 -7.54
CA ALA A 743 -5.78 -11.69 -7.66
C ALA A 743 -5.11 -12.64 -6.66
N GLN A 744 -5.84 -13.68 -6.26
CA GLN A 744 -5.36 -14.73 -5.37
C GLN A 744 -5.20 -16.06 -6.11
N PRO A 745 -4.28 -16.96 -5.67
CA PRO A 745 -3.28 -16.76 -4.61
C PRO A 745 -2.14 -15.83 -5.03
N ASP A 746 -1.84 -14.81 -4.22
CA ASP A 746 -0.72 -13.87 -4.48
C ASP A 746 0.67 -14.49 -4.24
N GLY A 747 0.72 -15.62 -3.52
CA GLY A 747 1.95 -16.32 -3.17
C GLY A 747 2.69 -15.77 -1.97
N GLY A 748 1.98 -14.97 -1.16
CA GLY A 748 2.42 -14.32 0.05
C GLY A 748 2.83 -15.21 1.21
N ASP A 749 3.30 -14.62 2.31
CA ASP A 749 3.63 -15.39 3.54
C ASP A 749 2.42 -16.13 4.14
N ARG A 750 1.18 -15.63 3.93
CA ARG A 750 -0.06 -16.41 4.18
C ARG A 750 -0.03 -17.76 3.46
N TRP A 751 0.28 -17.75 2.17
CA TRP A 751 0.34 -18.97 1.36
C TRP A 751 1.50 -19.88 1.73
N PHE A 752 2.56 -19.35 2.34
CA PHE A 752 3.63 -20.17 2.91
C PHE A 752 3.07 -21.00 4.07
N GLU A 753 2.20 -20.40 4.91
CA GLU A 753 1.59 -21.07 6.06
C GLU A 753 0.50 -22.05 5.67
N ILE A 754 -0.37 -21.68 4.73
CA ILE A 754 -1.35 -22.60 4.13
C ILE A 754 -0.62 -23.84 3.60
N THR A 755 0.41 -23.63 2.78
CA THR A 755 1.20 -24.73 2.19
C THR A 755 1.90 -25.55 3.27
N ARG A 756 2.50 -24.91 4.27
CA ARG A 756 3.21 -25.59 5.37
C ARG A 756 2.29 -26.53 6.16
N LYS A 757 1.05 -26.13 6.42
CA LYS A 757 0.06 -26.95 7.14
C LYS A 757 -0.24 -28.26 6.39
N ILE A 758 -0.41 -28.20 5.07
CA ILE A 758 -0.79 -29.37 4.27
C ILE A 758 0.40 -30.14 3.68
N LEU A 759 1.62 -29.59 3.70
CA LEU A 759 2.77 -30.15 2.98
C LEU A 759 3.13 -31.58 3.37
N LYS A 760 2.96 -31.95 4.64
CA LYS A 760 3.29 -33.30 5.13
C LYS A 760 2.23 -34.34 4.78
N ASP A 761 0.99 -33.90 4.55
CA ASP A 761 -0.13 -34.75 4.17
C ASP A 761 -0.15 -34.91 2.65
N GLU A 762 0.43 -36.00 2.16
CA GLU A 762 0.56 -36.28 0.73
C GLU A 762 -0.78 -36.45 0.01
N ASP A 763 -1.80 -36.93 0.73
CA ASP A 763 -3.13 -37.23 0.21
C ASP A 763 -4.14 -36.09 0.45
N ASN A 764 -3.68 -34.94 0.94
CA ASN A 764 -4.54 -33.78 1.22
C ASN A 764 -5.33 -33.36 -0.04
N GLU A 765 -6.61 -33.01 0.15
CA GLU A 765 -7.51 -32.65 -0.96
C GLU A 765 -7.05 -31.43 -1.77
N TRP A 766 -6.31 -30.52 -1.13
CA TRP A 766 -5.72 -29.37 -1.81
C TRP A 766 -4.69 -29.77 -2.86
N TRP A 767 -4.09 -30.96 -2.78
CA TRP A 767 -3.15 -31.46 -3.79
C TRP A 767 -3.80 -32.04 -5.05
N GLN A 768 -5.12 -32.19 -5.06
CA GLN A 768 -5.81 -32.78 -6.20
C GLN A 768 -5.99 -31.75 -7.32
N ALA A 769 -5.65 -32.15 -8.54
CA ALA A 769 -5.87 -31.36 -9.76
C ALA A 769 -6.46 -32.22 -10.89
N PRO A 770 -7.48 -31.73 -11.62
CA PRO A 770 -8.16 -32.52 -12.65
C PRO A 770 -7.24 -32.82 -13.84
N LYS A 771 -7.59 -33.87 -14.58
CA LYS A 771 -6.94 -34.19 -15.87
C LYS A 771 -7.14 -33.04 -16.87
N THR A 772 -6.15 -32.80 -17.71
CA THR A 772 -6.27 -31.90 -18.86
C THR A 772 -6.19 -32.69 -20.16
N ARG A 773 -6.16 -31.98 -21.30
CA ARG A 773 -5.95 -32.61 -22.61
C ARG A 773 -4.59 -33.30 -22.71
N THR A 774 -3.58 -32.79 -22.02
CA THR A 774 -2.18 -33.21 -22.15
C THR A 774 -1.64 -33.92 -20.92
N GLU A 775 -2.33 -33.84 -19.78
CA GLU A 775 -1.85 -34.33 -18.50
C GLU A 775 -2.89 -35.17 -17.77
N LYS A 776 -2.42 -36.16 -17.01
CA LYS A 776 -3.27 -36.96 -16.12
C LYS A 776 -3.72 -36.11 -14.93
N ALA A 777 -4.78 -36.57 -14.25
CA ALA A 777 -5.16 -35.98 -12.98
C ALA A 777 -4.03 -36.22 -11.96
N ALA A 778 -3.73 -35.20 -11.14
CA ALA A 778 -2.89 -35.34 -9.96
C ALA A 778 -3.79 -35.61 -8.75
N LYS A 779 -3.43 -36.61 -7.96
CA LYS A 779 -4.18 -37.05 -6.78
C LYS A 779 -3.41 -36.88 -5.48
N THR A 780 -2.09 -36.75 -5.56
CA THR A 780 -1.21 -36.57 -4.42
C THR A 780 -0.36 -35.32 -4.57
N ARG A 781 0.25 -34.88 -3.46
CA ARG A 781 1.23 -33.79 -3.44
C ARG A 781 2.30 -33.98 -4.51
N ASP A 782 2.94 -35.15 -4.54
CA ASP A 782 4.09 -35.39 -5.41
C ASP A 782 3.70 -35.39 -6.89
N GLU A 783 2.51 -35.89 -7.24
CA GLU A 783 1.96 -35.78 -8.59
C GLU A 783 1.69 -34.31 -8.99
N LEU A 784 1.17 -33.49 -8.07
CA LEU A 784 0.96 -32.06 -8.33
C LEU A 784 2.28 -31.30 -8.43
N LEU A 785 3.27 -31.60 -7.59
CA LEU A 785 4.60 -30.97 -7.66
C LEU A 785 5.31 -31.32 -8.97
N LEU A 786 5.22 -32.57 -9.45
CA LEU A 786 5.74 -32.97 -10.77
C LEU A 786 5.08 -32.16 -11.90
N ARG A 787 3.77 -31.97 -11.80
CA ARG A 787 3.01 -31.15 -12.75
C ARG A 787 3.45 -29.70 -12.72
N ALA A 788 3.59 -29.10 -11.53
CA ALA A 788 4.07 -27.73 -11.37
C ALA A 788 5.51 -27.53 -11.92
N LEU A 789 6.41 -28.50 -11.71
CA LEU A 789 7.76 -28.52 -12.31
C LEU A 789 7.69 -28.49 -13.84
N THR A 790 6.77 -29.26 -14.41
CA THR A 790 6.56 -29.35 -15.85
C THR A 790 5.98 -28.05 -16.41
N ASP A 791 4.92 -27.53 -15.79
CA ASP A 791 4.28 -26.27 -16.20
C ASP A 791 5.24 -25.09 -16.13
N ALA A 792 6.01 -24.98 -15.04
CA ALA A 792 7.06 -23.97 -14.90
C ALA A 792 8.11 -24.05 -16.01
N ARG A 793 8.53 -25.27 -16.40
CA ARG A 793 9.49 -25.45 -17.51
C ARG A 793 8.92 -24.90 -18.81
N TRP A 794 7.67 -25.21 -19.14
CA TRP A 794 7.05 -24.72 -20.37
C TRP A 794 6.83 -23.21 -20.34
N GLU A 795 6.38 -22.69 -19.21
CA GLU A 795 6.15 -21.27 -19.01
C GLU A 795 7.44 -20.45 -19.18
N LEU A 796 8.52 -20.84 -18.50
CA LEU A 796 9.81 -20.16 -18.62
C LEU A 796 10.42 -20.34 -20.01
N THR A 797 10.15 -21.46 -20.69
CA THR A 797 10.56 -21.62 -22.10
C THR A 797 9.92 -20.57 -22.99
N ALA A 798 8.64 -20.28 -22.77
CA ALA A 798 7.90 -19.28 -23.54
C ALA A 798 8.37 -17.84 -23.23
N LYS A 799 8.73 -17.56 -21.97
CA LYS A 799 9.11 -16.22 -21.51
C LYS A 799 10.60 -15.90 -21.72
N LEU A 800 11.49 -16.83 -21.40
CA LEU A 800 12.94 -16.61 -21.34
C LEU A 800 13.73 -17.30 -22.45
N GLY A 801 13.14 -18.33 -23.08
CA GLY A 801 13.77 -19.14 -24.14
C GLY A 801 14.02 -20.59 -23.71
N LYS A 802 14.37 -21.45 -24.67
CA LYS A 802 14.56 -22.90 -24.42
C LYS A 802 15.78 -23.24 -23.58
N ASP A 803 16.85 -22.46 -23.71
CA ASP A 803 18.13 -22.67 -23.05
C ASP A 803 18.09 -22.16 -21.61
N VAL A 804 18.12 -23.11 -20.66
CA VAL A 804 18.03 -22.83 -19.23
C VAL A 804 19.22 -22.03 -18.69
N SER A 805 20.37 -22.05 -19.38
CA SER A 805 21.55 -21.27 -18.97
C SER A 805 21.38 -19.77 -19.19
N THR A 806 20.39 -19.36 -19.98
CA THR A 806 20.06 -17.95 -20.24
C THR A 806 18.96 -17.42 -19.34
N TRP A 807 18.40 -18.27 -18.47
CA TRP A 807 17.36 -17.88 -17.55
C TRP A 807 17.94 -17.06 -16.40
N SER A 808 17.19 -16.05 -15.98
CA SER A 808 17.59 -15.18 -14.87
C SER A 808 16.35 -14.60 -14.23
N TRP A 809 16.31 -14.55 -12.91
CA TRP A 809 15.16 -14.06 -12.17
C TRP A 809 14.75 -12.64 -12.58
N GLY A 810 15.70 -11.72 -12.66
CA GLY A 810 15.47 -10.32 -13.01
C GLY A 810 14.97 -10.07 -14.43
N ARG A 811 15.00 -11.07 -15.35
CA ARG A 811 14.33 -10.95 -16.67
C ARG A 811 12.83 -11.24 -16.60
N LEU A 812 12.38 -11.90 -15.53
CA LEU A 812 10.97 -12.05 -15.19
C LEU A 812 10.53 -10.96 -14.21
N HIS A 813 11.41 -10.64 -13.26
CA HIS A 813 11.18 -9.75 -12.12
C HIS A 813 11.68 -8.34 -12.42
N GLN A 814 10.89 -7.62 -13.20
CA GLN A 814 11.23 -6.30 -13.71
C GLN A 814 10.42 -5.20 -13.03
N LEU A 815 11.09 -4.08 -12.73
CA LEU A 815 10.47 -2.86 -12.25
C LEU A 815 10.39 -1.85 -13.40
N THR A 816 9.18 -1.40 -13.71
CA THR A 816 8.95 -0.21 -14.53
C THR A 816 8.40 0.90 -13.63
N LEU A 817 9.04 2.07 -13.68
CA LEU A 817 8.58 3.24 -12.94
C LEU A 817 7.63 4.06 -13.80
N GLU A 818 6.37 4.11 -13.38
CA GLU A 818 5.30 4.75 -14.13
C GLU A 818 4.86 6.08 -13.51
N ASN A 819 4.69 7.08 -14.37
CA ASN A 819 4.05 8.33 -13.99
C ASN A 819 2.55 8.10 -13.81
N GLN A 820 2.03 8.31 -12.59
CA GLN A 820 0.68 7.90 -12.18
C GLN A 820 -0.47 8.68 -12.83
N THR A 821 -0.19 9.60 -13.77
CA THR A 821 -1.21 10.30 -14.55
C THR A 821 -1.11 9.96 -16.02
N LEU A 822 -0.24 10.67 -16.75
CA LEU A 822 -0.11 10.53 -18.19
C LEU A 822 0.75 9.32 -18.58
N GLY A 823 1.47 8.73 -17.62
CA GLY A 823 2.26 7.52 -17.80
C GLY A 823 1.44 6.23 -17.81
N THR A 824 0.24 6.23 -17.24
CA THR A 824 -0.66 5.06 -17.16
C THR A 824 -1.83 5.18 -18.15
N GLU A 825 -2.45 6.36 -18.26
CA GLU A 825 -3.63 6.59 -19.11
C GLU A 825 -3.34 7.34 -20.42
N GLY A 826 -2.15 7.95 -20.54
CA GLY A 826 -1.80 8.76 -21.71
C GLY A 826 -1.52 7.93 -22.97
N PRO A 827 -1.46 8.55 -24.17
CA PRO A 827 -1.05 7.87 -25.39
C PRO A 827 0.34 7.24 -25.24
N GLY A 828 0.60 6.07 -25.83
CA GLY A 828 1.86 5.32 -25.61
C GLY A 828 3.16 6.11 -25.86
N ILE A 829 3.16 7.10 -26.76
CA ILE A 829 4.31 8.00 -26.93
C ILE A 829 4.56 8.88 -25.70
N VAL A 830 3.50 9.34 -25.02
CA VAL A 830 3.60 10.10 -23.77
C VAL A 830 4.08 9.21 -22.63
N GLN A 831 3.54 7.98 -22.54
CA GLN A 831 4.02 6.98 -21.57
C GLN A 831 5.52 6.71 -21.72
N THR A 832 5.99 6.55 -22.97
CA THR A 832 7.42 6.34 -23.27
C THR A 832 8.30 7.53 -22.85
N LEU A 833 7.77 8.75 -22.87
CA LEU A 833 8.50 9.95 -22.49
C LEU A 833 8.56 10.16 -20.97
N LEU A 834 7.52 9.74 -20.24
CA LEU A 834 7.40 9.95 -18.80
C LEU A 834 7.90 8.77 -17.97
N ASN A 835 7.62 7.53 -18.39
CA ASN A 835 7.99 6.32 -17.65
C ASN A 835 9.48 5.98 -17.83
N ARG A 836 10.04 5.20 -16.91
CA ARG A 836 11.45 4.78 -16.93
C ARG A 836 11.57 3.28 -16.62
N GLY A 837 12.66 2.68 -17.10
CA GLY A 837 12.96 1.26 -16.91
C GLY A 837 12.88 0.46 -18.22
N PRO A 838 12.79 -0.88 -18.14
CA PRO A 838 12.73 -1.68 -16.90
C PRO A 838 14.09 -1.83 -16.19
N TRP A 839 14.05 -2.06 -14.87
CA TRP A 839 15.18 -2.53 -14.07
C TRP A 839 14.99 -4.00 -13.67
N ASN A 840 16.04 -4.80 -13.81
CA ASN A 840 16.04 -6.20 -13.37
C ASN A 840 16.33 -6.25 -11.87
N LEU A 841 15.40 -6.75 -11.06
CA LEU A 841 15.54 -6.81 -9.62
C LEU A 841 15.71 -8.23 -9.10
N GLY A 842 16.32 -8.34 -7.93
CA GLY A 842 16.30 -9.54 -7.10
C GLY A 842 15.35 -9.31 -5.93
N GLY A 843 15.14 -10.34 -5.11
CA GLY A 843 14.20 -10.34 -3.99
C GLY A 843 12.92 -11.10 -4.32
N GLY A 844 11.90 -10.93 -3.49
CA GLY A 844 10.60 -11.57 -3.64
C GLY A 844 9.60 -11.01 -2.63
N GLU A 845 8.38 -11.53 -2.61
CA GLU A 845 7.31 -10.97 -1.79
C GLU A 845 7.61 -10.99 -0.27
N ALA A 846 7.92 -12.15 0.30
CA ALA A 846 8.19 -12.32 1.73
C ALA A 846 9.69 -12.39 2.07
N ALA A 847 10.56 -11.93 1.16
CA ALA A 847 11.97 -11.71 1.47
C ALA A 847 12.14 -10.40 2.26
N VAL A 848 13.26 -10.21 2.98
CA VAL A 848 13.51 -8.92 3.67
C VAL A 848 13.61 -7.79 2.64
N ASN A 849 14.34 -8.02 1.54
CA ASN A 849 14.27 -7.16 0.36
C ASN A 849 12.97 -7.44 -0.41
N ALA A 850 11.88 -6.85 0.05
CA ALA A 850 10.55 -7.12 -0.44
C ALA A 850 10.26 -6.39 -1.77
N THR A 851 10.88 -6.86 -2.85
CA THR A 851 10.45 -6.57 -4.22
C THR A 851 9.35 -7.57 -4.58
N GLY A 852 8.11 -7.23 -4.28
CA GLY A 852 7.00 -8.15 -4.41
C GLY A 852 6.43 -8.25 -5.82
N TRP A 853 5.80 -9.39 -6.08
CA TRP A 853 5.13 -9.76 -7.32
C TRP A 853 3.92 -10.62 -6.95
N ASN A 854 2.94 -10.73 -7.85
CA ASN A 854 1.73 -11.51 -7.61
C ASN A 854 1.78 -12.85 -8.34
N ALA A 855 1.84 -13.96 -7.60
CA ALA A 855 1.91 -15.31 -8.15
C ALA A 855 0.67 -15.73 -8.96
N ALA A 856 -0.48 -15.09 -8.82
CA ALA A 856 -1.61 -15.22 -9.73
C ALA A 856 -1.46 -14.31 -10.96
N GLY A 857 -0.97 -13.08 -10.81
CA GLY A 857 -0.91 -12.04 -11.85
C GLY A 857 0.21 -12.14 -12.88
N GLY A 858 1.46 -12.25 -12.41
CA GLY A 858 2.65 -12.30 -13.26
C GLY A 858 3.92 -12.08 -12.44
N TYR A 859 5.09 -12.04 -13.08
CA TYR A 859 6.36 -11.84 -12.38
C TYR A 859 6.79 -10.37 -12.28
N GLU A 860 6.02 -9.44 -12.84
CA GLU A 860 6.34 -8.02 -12.75
C GLU A 860 6.33 -7.56 -11.29
N VAL A 861 7.22 -6.60 -11.00
CA VAL A 861 7.36 -6.03 -9.66
C VAL A 861 6.20 -5.09 -9.39
N MET A 862 5.41 -5.40 -8.35
CA MET A 862 4.18 -4.67 -8.01
C MET A 862 4.34 -3.77 -6.77
N TRP A 863 5.27 -4.10 -5.87
CA TRP A 863 5.65 -3.26 -4.73
C TRP A 863 7.13 -3.43 -4.40
N VAL A 864 7.71 -2.39 -3.81
CA VAL A 864 9.15 -2.33 -3.53
C VAL A 864 9.41 -1.55 -2.26
N PRO A 865 10.62 -1.67 -1.64
CA PRO A 865 11.07 -0.70 -0.66
C PRO A 865 11.13 0.70 -1.27
N SER A 866 10.11 1.50 -1.00
CA SER A 866 9.86 2.82 -1.60
C SER A 866 10.89 3.86 -1.18
N MET A 867 11.51 3.63 -0.02
CA MET A 867 12.71 4.29 0.46
C MET A 867 13.47 3.32 1.38
N ARG A 868 14.73 3.63 1.71
CA ARG A 868 15.48 2.92 2.76
C ARG A 868 16.30 3.90 3.57
N MET A 869 16.32 3.74 4.88
CA MET A 869 17.29 4.43 5.75
C MET A 869 17.94 3.50 6.76
N VAL A 870 19.16 3.90 7.16
CA VAL A 870 19.87 3.43 8.35
C VAL A 870 20.37 4.66 9.10
N VAL A 871 19.75 4.96 10.24
CA VAL A 871 20.08 6.10 11.08
C VAL A 871 21.14 5.70 12.10
N ASN A 872 22.22 6.47 12.13
CA ASN A 872 23.31 6.31 13.10
C ASN A 872 23.14 7.35 14.21
N VAL A 873 22.49 6.95 15.31
CA VAL A 873 22.13 7.88 16.39
C VAL A 873 23.35 8.43 17.14
N GLY A 874 24.49 7.76 17.05
CA GLY A 874 25.75 8.24 17.64
C GLY A 874 26.45 9.32 16.83
N ASP A 875 26.11 9.45 15.54
CA ASP A 875 26.71 10.39 14.61
C ASP A 875 25.77 10.57 13.40
N TRP A 876 24.93 11.60 13.46
CA TRP A 876 23.87 11.84 12.47
C TRP A 876 24.41 11.90 11.03
N ASP A 877 25.61 12.46 10.83
CA ASP A 877 26.25 12.59 9.50
C ASP A 877 26.75 11.24 8.93
N LYS A 878 26.83 10.19 9.76
CA LYS A 878 27.08 8.81 9.33
C LYS A 878 25.81 8.02 9.01
N SER A 879 24.64 8.65 9.11
CA SER A 879 23.40 8.03 8.66
C SER A 879 23.42 7.86 7.14
N ARG A 880 22.60 6.94 6.66
CA ARG A 880 22.50 6.57 5.25
C ARG A 880 21.04 6.46 4.84
N TRP A 881 20.71 6.86 3.63
CA TRP A 881 19.34 6.87 3.13
C TRP A 881 19.30 6.75 1.60
N ILE A 882 18.16 6.38 1.03
CA ILE A 882 17.92 6.47 -0.42
C ILE A 882 16.43 6.53 -0.71
N ASN A 883 16.04 7.15 -1.82
CA ASN A 883 14.69 7.11 -2.35
C ASN A 883 14.63 6.22 -3.61
N LEU A 884 13.47 5.64 -3.92
CA LEU A 884 13.27 4.82 -5.13
C LEU A 884 13.60 5.59 -6.42
N THR A 885 13.25 6.87 -6.45
CA THR A 885 13.46 7.80 -7.57
C THR A 885 14.30 8.99 -7.12
N GLY A 886 14.37 10.06 -7.91
CA GLY A 886 15.01 11.30 -7.50
C GLY A 886 14.11 12.28 -6.71
N ALA A 887 14.66 13.43 -6.36
CA ALA A 887 13.98 14.49 -5.60
C ALA A 887 12.92 15.25 -6.41
N SER A 888 13.03 15.26 -7.74
CA SER A 888 12.22 16.09 -8.63
C SER A 888 11.03 15.32 -9.21
N GLY A 889 9.89 16.00 -9.37
CA GLY A 889 8.73 15.49 -10.13
C GLY A 889 8.78 15.84 -11.61
N HIS A 890 9.73 16.66 -12.04
CA HIS A 890 9.89 17.09 -13.42
C HIS A 890 10.56 16.00 -14.26
N ALA A 891 9.86 15.46 -15.26
CA ALA A 891 10.29 14.25 -16.00
C ALA A 891 11.68 14.32 -16.68
N TYR A 892 12.19 15.53 -16.91
CA TYR A 892 13.50 15.77 -17.54
C TYR A 892 14.50 16.49 -16.62
N SER A 893 14.18 16.60 -15.33
CA SER A 893 15.16 16.99 -14.33
C SER A 893 16.27 15.94 -14.25
N ALA A 894 17.50 16.39 -13.98
CA ALA A 894 18.59 15.48 -13.66
C ALA A 894 18.25 14.61 -12.43
N ASN A 895 17.43 15.14 -11.52
CA ASN A 895 17.08 14.49 -10.25
C ASN A 895 15.70 13.83 -10.32
N TYR A 896 15.32 13.29 -11.48
CA TYR A 896 14.06 12.54 -11.64
C TYR A 896 14.22 11.05 -11.27
N THR A 897 15.33 10.43 -11.68
CA THR A 897 15.66 8.99 -11.46
C THR A 897 17.14 8.75 -11.15
N ASP A 898 17.88 9.78 -10.75
CA ASP A 898 19.31 9.75 -10.43
C ASP A 898 19.69 8.82 -9.26
N GLN A 899 18.72 8.41 -8.44
CA GLN A 899 18.92 7.46 -7.34
C GLN A 899 18.56 6.02 -7.70
N THR A 900 17.75 5.79 -8.74
CA THR A 900 17.12 4.48 -9.00
C THR A 900 18.13 3.35 -9.26
N ASP A 901 19.21 3.63 -10.01
CA ASP A 901 20.26 2.63 -10.27
C ASP A 901 21.01 2.20 -9.00
N LYS A 902 21.19 3.14 -8.06
CA LYS A 902 21.82 2.88 -6.76
C LYS A 902 20.87 2.09 -5.86
N TRP A 903 19.61 2.51 -5.84
CA TRP A 903 18.54 1.84 -5.13
C TRP A 903 18.38 0.38 -5.58
N ALA A 904 18.41 0.12 -6.90
CA ALA A 904 18.29 -1.22 -7.47
C ALA A 904 19.47 -2.14 -7.08
N LYS A 905 20.64 -1.56 -6.79
CA LYS A 905 21.83 -2.27 -6.30
C LYS A 905 21.90 -2.38 -4.78
N GLY A 906 20.92 -1.83 -4.06
CA GLY A 906 20.95 -1.79 -2.59
C GLY A 906 22.02 -0.86 -2.02
N GLU A 907 22.47 0.14 -2.79
CA GLU A 907 23.35 1.21 -2.30
C GLU A 907 22.53 2.26 -1.55
N LEU A 908 23.14 2.90 -0.55
CA LEU A 908 22.56 4.05 0.16
C LEU A 908 23.44 5.29 -0.04
N LEU A 909 22.83 6.46 0.04
CA LEU A 909 23.47 7.77 0.00
C LEU A 909 23.81 8.26 1.41
N ASP A 910 24.80 9.14 1.49
CA ASP A 910 25.19 9.82 2.73
C ASP A 910 24.09 10.78 3.20
N TRP A 911 23.87 10.84 4.51
CA TRP A 911 22.90 11.74 5.11
C TRP A 911 23.60 12.88 5.87
N SER A 912 23.90 13.97 5.18
CA SER A 912 24.40 15.19 5.83
C SER A 912 23.31 15.82 6.70
N PHE A 913 23.60 16.07 7.98
CA PHE A 913 22.66 16.69 8.92
C PHE A 913 23.24 17.90 9.64
N THR A 914 24.48 17.82 10.14
CA THR A 914 25.09 18.97 10.80
C THR A 914 25.33 20.10 9.79
N SER A 915 25.28 21.35 10.24
CA SER A 915 25.48 22.51 9.35
C SER A 915 26.80 22.45 8.58
N ARG A 916 27.84 21.83 9.18
CA ARG A 916 29.12 21.59 8.52
C ARG A 916 29.00 20.55 7.40
N ALA A 917 28.44 19.37 7.68
CA ALA A 917 28.29 18.33 6.69
C ALA A 917 27.39 18.78 5.53
N VAL A 918 26.31 19.50 5.84
CA VAL A 918 25.43 20.10 4.82
C VAL A 918 26.20 21.10 3.96
N GLU A 919 26.98 22.00 4.55
CA GLU A 919 27.81 22.96 3.78
C GLU A 919 28.80 22.23 2.87
N GLU A 920 29.48 21.20 3.36
CA GLU A 920 30.46 20.41 2.60
C GLU A 920 29.80 19.65 1.42
N SER A 921 28.54 19.22 1.56
CA SER A 921 27.80 18.54 0.48
C SER A 921 27.01 19.48 -0.44
N THR A 922 26.90 20.78 -0.11
CA THR A 922 26.06 21.73 -0.85
C THR A 922 26.66 22.05 -2.21
N GLY A 923 25.90 21.78 -3.28
CA GLY A 923 26.21 22.22 -4.64
C GLY A 923 25.52 23.54 -5.00
N ASP A 924 24.25 23.68 -4.61
CA ASP A 924 23.39 24.81 -4.95
C ASP A 924 22.88 25.52 -3.69
N THR A 925 22.88 26.86 -3.70
CA THR A 925 22.30 27.68 -2.63
C THR A 925 21.33 28.70 -3.20
N LEU A 926 20.07 28.62 -2.76
CA LEU A 926 19.02 29.57 -3.02
C LEU A 926 18.73 30.38 -1.76
N THR A 927 18.60 31.70 -1.90
CA THR A 927 18.12 32.59 -0.86
C THR A 927 16.67 33.00 -1.14
N LEU A 928 15.78 32.81 -0.18
CA LEU A 928 14.46 33.43 -0.16
C LEU A 928 14.53 34.66 0.75
N ALA A 929 14.23 35.83 0.19
CA ALA A 929 14.34 37.12 0.87
C ALA A 929 12.98 37.82 0.92
N PRO A 930 12.69 38.59 1.99
CA PRO A 930 11.42 39.32 2.14
C PRO A 930 11.18 40.40 1.06
#